data_AF-A0AAW1VGJ4-F1
#
_entry.id   AF-A0AAW1VGJ4-F1
#
_cell.length_a   1.000
_cell.length_b   1.000
_cell.length_c   1.000
_cell.angle_alpha   90.00
_cell.angle_beta   90.00
_cell.angle_gamma   90.00
#
_symmetry.space_group_name_H-M   'P 1'
#
loop_
_entity.id
_entity.type
_entity.pdbx_description
1 polymer ?
#
loop_
_entity_poly.entity_id
_entity_poly.type
_entity_poly.pdbx_seq_one_letter_code
_entity_poly.pdbx_strand_id
1 'polypeptide(L)'
;MSTSKSDNKSKTVWKIVNYLNTRTRKSVGNLPKYGVLSVLSEKFNDFFLSSIPKVPVSEYSTGRGGAANTVLAQSFFLFEVQWLVKEEAYFESASGVTASFGEMLLLMAIHFHSNQLSAICDLVCATLGMKIPIRHNNMTRMKQVFTQEIFTEQVVTAHAIKVPVTSLLNANMTGFLPIHCIHQLLKSRAFAKHNVNIKNWIYRQICTSISPLHSVLPMLVEVYVNNIIIPTSKNAEYTNKPLTENEIRRVFQSSIFGQYFDQKQSIFTLDFETNPENQDAVVDNTSLTPQLLLLYYLLLYEDCRLNNAQTLAAYNRKVKVYSSEFMSELPIKYLLHHAQKDQSSYSGLFGPLLKLLATHFPHLTLVEDWLDDMSMTVDSKSEQVSELNFVEAFNNVEENPSKLSFVLQTLLKHEPIDIWPFAEIFAQYAKKVLGEQVPRYIQDLYKDMWLRLNTVLPRRLWVLTVKNLVDDFSSLTRIDVAEDPLQILRCDERVFRCAPIYAIVLRVLRASLASSRSQLLQHLQANPKLDSNGQVVVESDRESICKATIDAQESAAVQMLLESCLETERDRTVPGQQWALQEVRSLVCSYIHQVFIADTGVATLVHFQGYPSELLAVTVKGIPSMHICGDFIVELMQQPSLNKQIFAIQLLSHLSVQYALPKNLNNCVTSLNLLYALLGGLSCGQRVKLFKPVLPALVRISEAFPPLVPDIMNLLMQLAKISESQASLASHFNGHLGKSLEMSAQESTELCDLTQRTFSEILDKAVLKSQVYKQE
;
A
#
# COMPACT_ATOMS: atom_id res chain seq x y z
N MET A 1 -28.74 -56.69 70.58
CA MET A 1 -28.15 -55.46 71.16
C MET A 1 -26.78 -55.26 70.54
N SER A 2 -26.43 -54.21 69.79
CA SER A 2 -27.16 -53.00 69.42
C SER A 2 -26.63 -52.52 68.07
N THR A 3 -27.40 -52.87 67.04
CA THR A 3 -27.62 -52.10 65.82
C THR A 3 -27.83 -50.60 66.13
N SER A 4 -26.80 -49.75 66.00
CA SER A 4 -27.00 -48.29 66.10
C SER A 4 -25.89 -47.39 65.51
N LYS A 5 -25.04 -47.86 64.58
CA LYS A 5 -23.98 -47.01 63.98
C LYS A 5 -24.10 -46.71 62.48
N SER A 6 -24.94 -47.41 61.72
CA SER A 6 -25.23 -47.05 60.31
C SER A 6 -26.32 -45.98 60.17
N ASP A 7 -27.26 -45.94 61.11
CA ASP A 7 -28.43 -45.05 61.07
C ASP A 7 -28.10 -43.57 61.38
N ASN A 8 -26.97 -43.32 62.06
CA ASN A 8 -26.51 -41.97 62.39
C ASN A 8 -25.82 -41.26 61.20
N LYS A 9 -25.30 -41.99 60.21
CA LYS A 9 -24.69 -41.40 59.00
C LYS A 9 -25.78 -40.79 58.10
N SER A 10 -26.87 -41.53 57.87
CA SER A 10 -28.00 -41.03 57.06
C SER A 10 -28.72 -39.87 57.76
N LYS A 11 -28.98 -39.96 59.08
CA LYS A 11 -29.63 -38.88 59.85
C LYS A 11 -28.82 -37.59 59.95
N THR A 12 -27.49 -37.65 59.95
CA THR A 12 -26.64 -36.44 60.02
C THR A 12 -26.57 -35.75 58.66
N VAL A 13 -26.47 -36.52 57.58
CA VAL A 13 -26.55 -35.99 56.19
C VAL A 13 -27.94 -35.41 55.93
N TRP A 14 -29.02 -36.12 56.31
CA TRP A 14 -30.39 -35.60 56.17
C TRP A 14 -30.65 -34.34 57.01
N LYS A 15 -30.04 -34.22 58.21
CA LYS A 15 -30.12 -33.00 59.03
C LYS A 15 -29.38 -31.82 58.40
N ILE A 16 -28.23 -32.06 57.76
CA ILE A 16 -27.47 -31.03 57.05
C ILE A 16 -28.23 -30.58 55.79
N VAL A 17 -28.78 -31.53 55.02
CA VAL A 17 -29.62 -31.26 53.85
C VAL A 17 -30.88 -30.48 54.24
N ASN A 18 -31.59 -30.87 55.31
CA ASN A 18 -32.75 -30.12 55.81
C ASN A 18 -32.39 -28.74 56.37
N TYR A 19 -31.23 -28.61 57.03
CA TYR A 19 -30.74 -27.34 57.56
C TYR A 19 -30.36 -26.36 56.44
N LEU A 20 -29.79 -26.86 55.34
CA LEU A 20 -29.49 -26.06 54.14
C LEU A 20 -30.78 -25.69 53.38
N ASN A 21 -31.72 -26.63 53.21
CA ASN A 21 -33.03 -26.39 52.56
C ASN A 21 -33.92 -25.39 53.31
N THR A 22 -33.84 -25.36 54.65
CA THR A 22 -34.57 -24.39 55.47
C THR A 22 -33.92 -23.00 55.49
N ARG A 23 -32.63 -22.89 55.20
CA ARG A 23 -31.90 -21.62 55.12
C ARG A 23 -32.05 -20.94 53.76
N THR A 24 -32.04 -21.71 52.67
CA THR A 24 -32.36 -21.23 51.31
C THR A 24 -33.83 -20.79 51.21
N ARG A 25 -34.77 -21.47 51.87
CA ARG A 25 -36.17 -21.01 51.96
C ARG A 25 -36.38 -19.74 52.81
N LYS A 26 -35.47 -19.41 53.72
CA LYS A 26 -35.59 -18.23 54.61
C LYS A 26 -34.91 -16.97 54.06
N SER A 27 -33.92 -17.08 53.16
CA SER A 27 -33.24 -15.90 52.58
C SER A 27 -33.91 -15.35 51.33
N VAL A 28 -34.90 -16.05 50.76
CA VAL A 28 -35.64 -15.62 49.57
C VAL A 28 -37.06 -15.26 50.01
N GLY A 29 -37.27 -13.98 50.27
CA GLY A 29 -38.62 -13.44 50.49
C GLY A 29 -39.48 -13.63 49.23
N ASN A 30 -40.69 -14.17 49.44
CA ASN A 30 -41.84 -14.29 48.55
C ASN A 30 -41.70 -13.71 47.12
N LEU A 31 -41.49 -14.58 46.11
CA LEU A 31 -41.87 -14.34 44.71
C LEU A 31 -42.15 -15.69 44.00
N PRO A 32 -43.15 -15.80 43.09
CA PRO A 32 -43.73 -17.08 42.67
C PRO A 32 -43.13 -17.59 41.33
N LYS A 33 -42.18 -18.52 41.37
CA LYS A 33 -41.77 -19.35 40.20
C LYS A 33 -41.30 -20.74 40.66
N TYR A 34 -42.24 -21.64 40.97
CA TYR A 34 -41.96 -22.94 41.62
C TYR A 34 -41.83 -24.17 40.70
N GLY A 35 -41.90 -24.03 39.37
CA GLY A 35 -41.73 -25.18 38.46
C GLY A 35 -40.28 -25.66 38.34
N VAL A 36 -39.35 -24.74 38.11
CA VAL A 36 -37.94 -25.07 37.78
C VAL A 36 -37.14 -25.52 39.01
N LEU A 37 -37.37 -24.89 40.18
CA LEU A 37 -36.63 -25.19 41.41
C LEU A 37 -36.94 -26.56 42.02
N SER A 38 -38.12 -27.14 41.75
CA SER A 38 -38.50 -28.46 42.27
C SER A 38 -37.81 -29.60 41.51
N VAL A 39 -37.77 -29.50 40.17
CA VAL A 39 -37.06 -30.43 39.28
C VAL A 39 -35.55 -30.38 39.51
N LEU A 40 -35.02 -29.20 39.85
CA LEU A 40 -33.61 -29.02 40.22
C LEU A 40 -33.26 -29.73 41.52
N SER A 41 -34.14 -29.71 42.53
CA SER A 41 -33.92 -30.39 43.80
C SER A 41 -33.91 -31.91 43.66
N GLU A 42 -34.73 -32.48 42.77
CA GLU A 42 -34.80 -33.94 42.56
C GLU A 42 -33.59 -34.46 41.78
N LYS A 43 -33.24 -33.83 40.65
CA LYS A 43 -32.06 -34.23 39.87
C LYS A 43 -30.73 -34.00 40.60
N PHE A 44 -30.63 -32.94 41.39
CA PHE A 44 -29.45 -32.70 42.24
C PHE A 44 -29.30 -33.82 43.28
N ASN A 45 -30.39 -34.29 43.90
CA ASN A 45 -30.36 -35.40 44.85
C ASN A 45 -29.94 -36.73 44.20
N ASP A 46 -30.46 -37.04 43.02
CA ASP A 46 -30.14 -38.30 42.30
C ASP A 46 -28.67 -38.32 41.84
N PHE A 47 -28.14 -37.19 41.37
CA PHE A 47 -26.74 -37.07 40.97
C PHE A 47 -25.79 -37.07 42.18
N PHE A 48 -26.17 -36.39 43.27
CA PHE A 48 -25.39 -36.33 44.52
C PHE A 48 -25.23 -37.70 45.19
N LEU A 49 -26.27 -38.54 45.15
CA LEU A 49 -26.21 -39.91 45.69
C LEU A 49 -25.30 -40.84 44.87
N SER A 50 -25.14 -40.58 43.57
CA SER A 50 -24.34 -41.44 42.67
C SER A 50 -22.82 -41.20 42.75
N SER A 51 -22.38 -40.03 43.22
CA SER A 51 -21.00 -39.54 43.02
C SER A 51 -20.18 -39.35 44.31
N ILE A 52 -20.64 -39.86 45.46
CA ILE A 52 -19.87 -39.78 46.72
C ILE A 52 -18.58 -40.62 46.59
N PRO A 53 -17.37 -40.03 46.66
CA PRO A 53 -16.15 -40.81 46.70
C PRO A 53 -16.04 -41.56 48.03
N LYS A 54 -15.78 -42.87 47.97
CA LYS A 54 -15.45 -43.69 49.15
C LYS A 54 -14.07 -43.29 49.68
N VAL A 55 -13.99 -42.25 50.51
CA VAL A 55 -12.76 -41.90 51.24
C VAL A 55 -12.62 -42.85 52.45
N PRO A 56 -11.46 -43.52 52.65
CA PRO A 56 -11.25 -44.38 53.81
C PRO A 56 -11.06 -43.54 55.09
N VAL A 57 -11.79 -43.92 56.14
CA VAL A 57 -11.77 -43.24 57.45
C VAL A 57 -10.59 -43.79 58.25
N SER A 58 -9.44 -43.10 58.21
CA SER A 58 -8.38 -43.30 59.20
C SER A 58 -7.63 -42.00 59.47
N GLU A 59 -8.33 -40.96 59.91
CA GLU A 59 -7.75 -39.80 60.61
C GLU A 59 -8.87 -38.89 61.13
N TYR A 60 -9.66 -39.39 62.08
CA TYR A 60 -10.64 -38.57 62.81
C TYR A 60 -10.54 -38.87 64.30
N SER A 61 -9.41 -38.52 64.90
CA SER A 61 -9.30 -38.39 66.35
C SER A 61 -8.17 -37.42 66.68
N THR A 62 -8.46 -36.12 66.60
CA THR A 62 -7.94 -35.05 67.48
C THR A 62 -8.43 -33.70 66.96
N GLY A 63 -8.80 -32.81 67.86
CA GLY A 63 -9.64 -31.64 67.59
C GLY A 63 -9.08 -30.65 66.58
N ARG A 64 -9.67 -30.60 65.38
CA ARG A 64 -9.73 -29.43 64.47
C ARG A 64 -11.03 -29.47 63.65
N GLY A 65 -12.18 -29.33 64.31
CA GLY A 65 -13.50 -29.34 63.66
C GLY A 65 -13.77 -28.17 62.70
N GLY A 66 -12.97 -27.10 62.78
CA GLY A 66 -13.08 -25.94 61.89
C GLY A 66 -12.58 -26.22 60.47
N ALA A 67 -11.41 -26.86 60.32
CA ALA A 67 -10.78 -27.03 59.01
C ALA A 67 -11.48 -28.08 58.12
N ALA A 68 -11.98 -29.16 58.72
CA ALA A 68 -12.68 -30.23 57.98
C ALA A 68 -14.03 -29.76 57.39
N ASN A 69 -14.75 -28.88 58.09
CA ASN A 69 -15.99 -28.28 57.58
C ASN A 69 -15.72 -27.28 56.46
N THR A 70 -14.61 -26.54 56.49
CA THR A 70 -14.22 -25.64 55.39
C THR A 70 -13.85 -26.40 54.12
N VAL A 71 -13.14 -27.53 54.25
CA VAL A 71 -12.78 -28.38 53.11
C VAL A 71 -14.02 -29.01 52.48
N LEU A 72 -14.94 -29.54 53.29
CA LEU A 72 -16.21 -30.09 52.78
C LEU A 72 -17.08 -29.01 52.12
N ALA A 73 -17.14 -27.80 52.68
CA ALA A 73 -17.88 -26.69 52.08
C ALA A 73 -17.26 -26.22 50.75
N GLN A 74 -15.92 -26.19 50.65
CA GLN A 74 -15.21 -25.87 49.41
C GLN A 74 -15.44 -26.95 48.34
N SER A 75 -15.34 -28.23 48.70
CA SER A 75 -15.63 -29.34 47.79
C SER A 75 -17.09 -29.36 47.33
N PHE A 76 -18.04 -28.98 48.19
CA PHE A 76 -19.45 -28.86 47.83
C PHE A 76 -19.71 -27.69 46.88
N PHE A 77 -19.12 -26.51 47.14
CA PHE A 77 -19.19 -25.37 46.24
C PHE A 77 -18.60 -25.68 44.86
N LEU A 78 -17.44 -26.34 44.82
CA LEU A 78 -16.81 -26.81 43.57
C LEU A 78 -17.74 -27.73 42.79
N PHE A 79 -18.40 -28.66 43.48
CA PHE A 79 -19.36 -29.59 42.88
C PHE A 79 -20.58 -28.87 42.31
N GLU A 80 -21.17 -27.92 43.05
CA GLU A 80 -22.30 -27.12 42.56
C GLU A 80 -21.93 -26.32 41.31
N VAL A 81 -20.77 -25.66 41.31
CA VAL A 81 -20.33 -24.88 40.14
C VAL A 81 -20.04 -25.80 38.95
N GLN A 82 -19.33 -26.91 39.13
CA GLN A 82 -19.07 -27.86 38.03
C GLN A 82 -20.35 -28.49 37.48
N TRP A 83 -21.34 -28.76 38.34
CA TRP A 83 -22.65 -29.25 37.92
C TRP A 83 -23.40 -28.19 37.11
N LEU A 84 -23.40 -26.95 37.57
CA LEU A 84 -24.02 -25.83 36.86
C LEU A 84 -23.41 -25.57 35.47
N VAL A 85 -22.09 -25.73 35.31
CA VAL A 85 -21.43 -25.63 33.99
C VAL A 85 -21.86 -26.76 33.05
N LYS A 86 -22.02 -28.00 33.57
CA LYS A 86 -22.43 -29.15 32.76
C LYS A 86 -23.86 -29.08 32.26
N GLU A 87 -24.75 -28.46 33.02
CA GLU A 87 -26.19 -28.37 32.69
C GLU A 87 -26.57 -27.07 31.96
N GLU A 88 -25.60 -26.24 31.56
CA GLU A 88 -25.82 -24.96 30.88
C GLU A 88 -26.79 -25.08 29.67
N ALA A 89 -26.56 -26.05 28.79
CA ALA A 89 -27.38 -26.27 27.59
C ALA A 89 -28.84 -26.68 27.91
N TYR A 90 -29.07 -27.33 29.05
CA TYR A 90 -30.41 -27.70 29.51
C TYR A 90 -31.17 -26.49 30.06
N PHE A 91 -30.48 -25.60 30.78
CA PHE A 91 -31.08 -24.37 31.29
C PHE A 91 -31.37 -23.34 30.20
N GLU A 92 -30.52 -23.24 29.19
CA GLU A 92 -30.68 -22.33 28.05
C GLU A 92 -31.89 -22.71 27.20
N SER A 93 -32.08 -24.01 26.94
CA SER A 93 -33.25 -24.53 26.22
C SER A 93 -34.57 -24.47 27.01
N ALA A 94 -34.52 -24.53 28.34
CA ALA A 94 -35.72 -24.53 29.19
C ALA A 94 -36.21 -23.13 29.63
N SER A 95 -35.34 -22.12 29.64
CA SER A 95 -35.65 -20.80 30.22
C SER A 95 -35.96 -19.69 29.21
N GLY A 96 -35.51 -19.81 27.95
CA GLY A 96 -35.80 -18.84 26.89
C GLY A 96 -35.26 -17.41 27.14
N VAL A 97 -34.36 -17.23 28.10
CA VAL A 97 -33.72 -15.95 28.43
C VAL A 97 -32.31 -15.91 27.84
N THR A 98 -32.02 -14.90 27.03
CA THR A 98 -30.79 -14.72 26.25
C THR A 98 -29.57 -14.22 27.04
N ALA A 99 -29.58 -14.36 28.38
CA ALA A 99 -28.47 -13.99 29.24
C ALA A 99 -28.28 -15.12 30.25
N SER A 100 -27.44 -16.08 29.88
CA SER A 100 -27.27 -17.32 30.64
C SER A 100 -26.32 -17.06 31.83
N PHE A 101 -26.61 -17.67 32.98
CA PHE A 101 -25.70 -17.64 34.13
C PHE A 101 -24.32 -18.25 33.77
N GLY A 102 -24.27 -19.13 32.75
CA GLY A 102 -23.06 -19.73 32.20
C GLY A 102 -22.18 -18.69 31.50
N GLU A 103 -22.75 -17.75 30.75
CA GLU A 103 -22.01 -16.64 30.12
C GLU A 103 -21.32 -15.76 31.16
N MET A 104 -21.98 -15.49 32.29
CA MET A 104 -21.40 -14.69 33.37
C MET A 104 -20.30 -15.43 34.13
N LEU A 105 -20.47 -16.73 34.37
CA LEU A 105 -19.42 -17.58 34.94
C LEU A 105 -18.21 -17.69 34.00
N LEU A 106 -18.46 -17.82 32.70
CA LEU A 106 -17.41 -17.89 31.68
C LEU A 106 -16.66 -16.56 31.59
N LEU A 107 -17.38 -15.43 31.57
CA LEU A 107 -16.78 -14.09 31.59
C LEU A 107 -15.90 -13.89 32.83
N MET A 108 -16.40 -14.31 34.00
CA MET A 108 -15.63 -14.28 35.25
C MET A 108 -14.41 -15.21 35.21
N ALA A 109 -14.55 -16.42 34.65
CA ALA A 109 -13.43 -17.35 34.47
C ALA A 109 -12.36 -16.76 33.53
N ILE A 110 -12.77 -16.13 32.43
CA ILE A 110 -11.84 -15.46 31.51
C ILE A 110 -11.15 -14.27 32.20
N HIS A 111 -11.87 -13.49 33.01
CA HIS A 111 -11.25 -12.41 33.80
C HIS A 111 -10.26 -12.91 34.86
N PHE A 112 -10.53 -14.07 35.47
CA PHE A 112 -9.58 -14.72 36.37
C PHE A 112 -8.31 -15.16 35.63
N HIS A 113 -8.44 -15.76 34.44
CA HIS A 113 -7.29 -16.10 33.59
C HIS A 113 -6.55 -14.88 33.04
N SER A 114 -7.24 -13.77 32.77
CA SER A 114 -6.64 -12.50 32.32
C SER A 114 -5.95 -11.70 33.43
N ASN A 115 -6.05 -12.14 34.68
CA ASN A 115 -5.57 -11.45 35.87
C ASN A 115 -6.19 -10.04 36.07
N GLN A 116 -7.39 -9.80 35.55
CA GLN A 116 -8.10 -8.52 35.66
C GLN A 116 -9.10 -8.56 36.82
N LEU A 117 -8.59 -8.53 38.05
CA LEU A 117 -9.42 -8.68 39.25
C LEU A 117 -10.38 -7.50 39.49
N SER A 118 -10.07 -6.31 38.98
CA SER A 118 -10.96 -5.13 39.04
C SER A 118 -12.21 -5.32 38.18
N ALA A 119 -12.08 -5.91 36.99
CA ALA A 119 -13.19 -6.21 36.09
C ALA A 119 -14.22 -7.14 36.75
N ILE A 120 -13.73 -8.11 37.53
CA ILE A 120 -14.56 -9.05 38.29
C ILE A 120 -15.32 -8.32 39.39
N CYS A 121 -14.66 -7.41 40.11
CA CYS A 121 -15.33 -6.57 41.10
C CYS A 121 -16.43 -5.72 40.45
N ASP A 122 -16.14 -5.09 39.31
CA ASP A 122 -17.10 -4.25 38.60
C ASP A 122 -18.27 -5.06 38.03
N LEU A 123 -18.01 -6.25 37.47
CA LEU A 123 -19.02 -7.19 37.00
C LEU A 123 -19.93 -7.61 38.16
N VAL A 124 -19.37 -8.08 39.27
CA VAL A 124 -20.12 -8.50 40.46
C VAL A 124 -20.92 -7.32 41.04
N CYS A 125 -20.35 -6.12 41.07
CA CYS A 125 -21.05 -4.92 41.54
C CYS A 125 -22.19 -4.51 40.59
N ALA A 126 -22.02 -4.67 39.28
CA ALA A 126 -23.05 -4.39 38.28
C ALA A 126 -24.20 -5.41 38.36
N THR A 127 -23.90 -6.71 38.48
CA THR A 127 -24.93 -7.76 38.58
C THR A 127 -25.72 -7.67 39.88
N LEU A 128 -25.07 -7.28 40.99
CA LEU A 128 -25.72 -7.11 42.29
C LEU A 128 -26.40 -5.74 42.45
N GLY A 129 -26.13 -4.78 41.56
CA GLY A 129 -26.59 -3.39 41.68
C GLY A 129 -26.01 -2.64 42.89
N MET A 130 -24.91 -3.14 43.47
CA MET A 130 -24.31 -2.63 44.71
C MET A 130 -22.79 -2.55 44.62
N LYS A 131 -22.19 -1.41 44.99
CA LYS A 131 -20.73 -1.25 45.07
C LYS A 131 -20.20 -1.85 46.37
N ILE A 132 -19.54 -3.00 46.30
CA ILE A 132 -18.95 -3.69 47.46
C ILE A 132 -17.44 -3.83 47.27
N PRO A 133 -16.60 -3.31 48.18
CA PRO A 133 -15.15 -3.46 48.08
C PRO A 133 -14.71 -4.89 48.43
N ILE A 134 -14.20 -5.64 47.45
CA ILE A 134 -13.70 -7.00 47.64
C ILE A 134 -12.20 -6.98 47.98
N ARG A 135 -11.79 -7.67 49.05
CA ARG A 135 -10.38 -7.75 49.45
C ARG A 135 -9.55 -8.58 48.45
N HIS A 136 -8.41 -8.04 48.02
CA HIS A 136 -7.54 -8.63 47.01
C HIS A 136 -7.08 -10.07 47.34
N ASN A 137 -6.67 -10.35 48.58
CA ASN A 137 -6.20 -11.68 49.00
C ASN A 137 -7.25 -12.80 48.87
N ASN A 138 -8.54 -12.47 49.06
CA ASN A 138 -9.61 -13.45 48.90
C ASN A 138 -9.88 -13.73 47.42
N MET A 139 -9.72 -12.69 46.58
CA MET A 139 -9.85 -12.80 45.13
C MET A 139 -8.73 -13.65 44.52
N THR A 140 -7.51 -13.60 45.05
CA THR A 140 -6.39 -14.42 44.58
C THR A 140 -6.59 -15.91 44.87
N ARG A 141 -7.18 -16.26 46.02
CA ARG A 141 -7.56 -17.65 46.33
C ARG A 141 -8.70 -18.12 45.43
N MET A 142 -9.71 -17.29 45.23
CA MET A 142 -10.82 -17.59 44.32
C MET A 142 -10.32 -17.77 42.88
N LYS A 143 -9.37 -16.95 42.44
CA LYS A 143 -8.67 -17.11 41.16
C LYS A 143 -8.04 -18.50 41.04
N GLN A 144 -7.26 -18.95 42.03
CA GLN A 144 -6.62 -20.28 41.99
C GLN A 144 -7.64 -21.41 41.85
N VAL A 145 -8.74 -21.36 42.62
CA VAL A 145 -9.82 -22.35 42.54
C VAL A 145 -10.48 -22.32 41.15
N PHE A 146 -10.82 -21.14 40.64
CA PHE A 146 -11.45 -21.00 39.33
C PHE A 146 -10.55 -21.41 38.16
N THR A 147 -9.26 -21.03 38.17
CA THR A 147 -8.35 -21.29 37.04
C THR A 147 -7.77 -22.70 37.05
N GLN A 148 -7.67 -23.37 38.21
CA GLN A 148 -7.04 -24.68 38.33
C GLN A 148 -8.05 -25.83 38.50
N GLU A 149 -9.19 -25.61 39.15
CA GLU A 149 -10.12 -26.70 39.55
C GLU A 149 -11.48 -26.65 38.82
N ILE A 150 -11.97 -25.47 38.42
CA ILE A 150 -13.30 -25.32 37.81
C ILE A 150 -13.20 -25.13 36.29
N PHE A 151 -12.47 -24.11 35.86
CA PHE A 151 -12.36 -23.69 34.47
C PHE A 151 -10.88 -23.64 34.08
N THR A 152 -10.33 -24.78 33.66
CA THR A 152 -8.94 -24.82 33.16
C THR A 152 -8.81 -24.00 31.86
N GLU A 153 -7.60 -23.56 31.53
CA GLU A 153 -7.31 -22.79 30.30
C GLU A 153 -7.89 -23.50 29.05
N GLN A 154 -7.82 -24.84 28.99
CA GLN A 154 -8.37 -25.66 27.91
C GLN A 154 -9.90 -25.56 27.80
N VAL A 155 -10.62 -25.69 28.91
CA VAL A 155 -12.10 -25.67 28.93
C VAL A 155 -12.62 -24.29 28.57
N VAL A 156 -11.98 -23.23 29.09
CA VAL A 156 -12.32 -21.83 28.78
C VAL A 156 -12.10 -21.53 27.31
N THR A 157 -10.98 -21.99 26.75
CA THR A 157 -10.66 -21.79 25.33
C THR A 157 -11.68 -22.48 24.41
N ALA A 158 -12.10 -23.70 24.75
CA ALA A 158 -13.11 -24.44 23.97
C ALA A 158 -14.51 -23.78 24.03
N HIS A 159 -14.90 -23.22 25.18
CA HIS A 159 -16.18 -22.53 25.33
C HIS A 159 -16.17 -21.12 24.73
N ALA A 160 -15.01 -20.47 24.63
CA ALA A 160 -14.88 -19.12 24.07
C ALA A 160 -15.39 -18.98 22.62
N ILE A 161 -15.37 -20.04 21.80
CA ILE A 161 -15.96 -20.00 20.43
C ILE A 161 -17.48 -19.91 20.47
N LYS A 162 -18.12 -20.51 21.48
CA LYS A 162 -19.59 -20.61 21.58
C LYS A 162 -20.21 -19.30 22.06
N VAL A 163 -19.41 -18.40 22.62
CA VAL A 163 -19.87 -17.10 23.09
C VAL A 163 -20.40 -16.29 21.91
N PRO A 164 -21.63 -15.74 21.98
CA PRO A 164 -22.16 -14.93 20.90
C PRO A 164 -21.28 -13.71 20.65
N VAL A 165 -21.19 -13.30 19.39
CA VAL A 165 -20.52 -12.06 19.02
C VAL A 165 -21.29 -10.87 19.58
N THR A 166 -20.57 -9.80 19.94
CA THR A 166 -21.20 -8.55 20.34
C THR A 166 -21.79 -7.88 19.10
N SER A 167 -23.13 -7.83 19.04
CA SER A 167 -23.88 -7.14 17.99
C SER A 167 -23.68 -5.63 18.09
N LEU A 168 -23.49 -4.95 16.95
CA LEU A 168 -23.41 -3.49 16.84
C LEU A 168 -22.34 -2.87 17.76
N LEU A 169 -21.17 -3.51 17.82
CA LEU A 169 -20.06 -3.03 18.66
C LEU A 169 -19.60 -1.64 18.21
N ASN A 170 -19.64 -0.67 19.13
CA ASN A 170 -19.20 0.71 18.94
C ASN A 170 -18.36 1.20 20.14
N ALA A 171 -17.65 2.31 19.97
CA ALA A 171 -16.79 2.92 20.99
C ALA A 171 -17.54 3.43 22.24
N ASN A 172 -18.87 3.58 22.17
CA ASN A 172 -19.69 4.08 23.27
C ASN A 172 -20.13 2.98 24.24
N MET A 173 -19.93 1.70 23.89
CA MET A 173 -20.20 0.59 24.79
C MET A 173 -19.22 0.60 25.96
N THR A 174 -19.73 0.62 27.19
CA THR A 174 -18.94 0.60 28.42
C THR A 174 -19.03 -0.77 29.09
N GLY A 175 -17.96 -1.16 29.78
CA GLY A 175 -17.87 -2.46 30.46
C GLY A 175 -16.97 -3.46 29.74
N PHE A 176 -16.75 -4.62 30.37
CA PHE A 176 -15.93 -5.69 29.79
C PHE A 176 -16.78 -6.60 28.90
N LEU A 177 -16.64 -6.40 27.59
CA LEU A 177 -17.35 -7.18 26.57
C LEU A 177 -16.59 -8.49 26.22
N PRO A 178 -17.28 -9.50 25.65
CA PRO A 178 -16.67 -10.74 25.15
C PRO A 178 -15.43 -10.53 24.29
N ILE A 179 -15.38 -9.45 23.50
CA ILE A 179 -14.22 -9.12 22.65
C ILE A 179 -12.92 -8.92 23.44
N HIS A 180 -12.97 -8.32 24.63
CA HIS A 180 -11.78 -8.13 25.49
C HIS A 180 -11.22 -9.47 25.96
N CYS A 181 -12.13 -10.40 26.26
CA CYS A 181 -11.83 -11.75 26.70
C CYS A 181 -11.16 -12.56 25.58
N ILE A 182 -11.73 -12.53 24.37
CA ILE A 182 -11.14 -13.18 23.19
C ILE A 182 -9.79 -12.56 22.83
N HIS A 183 -9.66 -11.23 22.86
CA HIS A 183 -8.39 -10.55 22.63
C HIS A 183 -7.31 -11.01 23.61
N GLN A 184 -7.64 -11.12 24.91
CA GLN A 184 -6.68 -11.59 25.90
C GLN A 184 -6.30 -13.06 25.74
N LEU A 185 -7.26 -13.94 25.45
CA LEU A 185 -7.01 -15.37 25.19
C LEU A 185 -6.15 -15.56 23.93
N LEU A 186 -6.33 -14.71 22.92
CA LEU A 186 -5.46 -14.67 21.75
C LEU A 186 -4.06 -14.18 22.12
N LYS A 187 -3.95 -13.17 22.98
CA LYS A 187 -2.65 -12.64 23.44
C LYS A 187 -1.85 -13.67 24.24
N SER A 188 -2.52 -14.53 25.03
CA SER A 188 -1.87 -15.63 25.76
C SER A 188 -1.58 -16.88 24.91
N ARG A 189 -1.94 -16.83 23.61
CA ARG A 189 -1.88 -17.96 22.66
C ARG A 189 -2.67 -19.21 23.09
N ALA A 190 -3.69 -19.05 23.96
CA ALA A 190 -4.44 -20.18 24.50
C ALA A 190 -5.13 -21.02 23.41
N PHE A 191 -5.69 -20.36 22.39
CA PHE A 191 -6.30 -21.02 21.22
C PHE A 191 -5.32 -21.93 20.48
N ALA A 192 -4.08 -21.47 20.25
CA ALA A 192 -3.05 -22.26 19.57
C ALA A 192 -2.56 -23.43 20.43
N LYS A 193 -2.41 -23.24 21.74
CA LYS A 193 -2.00 -24.32 22.66
C LYS A 193 -3.00 -25.47 22.72
N HIS A 194 -4.29 -25.17 22.62
CA HIS A 194 -5.37 -26.15 22.80
C HIS A 194 -6.04 -26.58 21.48
N ASN A 195 -5.48 -26.20 20.33
CA ASN A 195 -5.97 -26.52 18.99
C ASN A 195 -7.45 -26.11 18.72
N VAL A 196 -7.81 -24.89 19.11
CA VAL A 196 -9.17 -24.35 18.98
C VAL A 196 -9.21 -23.23 17.92
N ASN A 197 -9.99 -23.39 16.84
CA ASN A 197 -10.06 -22.44 15.72
C ASN A 197 -11.08 -21.32 15.95
N ILE A 198 -10.60 -20.08 16.14
CA ILE A 198 -11.45 -18.91 16.43
C ILE A 198 -11.88 -18.11 15.17
N LYS A 199 -11.46 -18.53 13.97
CA LYS A 199 -11.64 -17.77 12.71
C LYS A 199 -13.08 -17.26 12.51
N ASN A 200 -14.06 -18.16 12.62
CA ASN A 200 -15.46 -17.83 12.32
C ASN A 200 -16.03 -16.79 13.29
N TRP A 201 -15.62 -16.86 14.56
CA TRP A 201 -16.03 -15.90 15.58
C TRP A 201 -15.49 -14.49 15.26
N ILE A 202 -14.20 -14.39 14.90
CA ILE A 202 -13.58 -13.09 14.54
C ILE A 202 -14.23 -12.51 13.28
N TYR A 203 -14.46 -13.34 12.26
CA TYR A 203 -15.13 -12.89 11.03
C TYR A 203 -16.53 -12.34 11.33
N ARG A 204 -17.35 -13.08 12.10
CA ARG A 204 -18.69 -12.62 12.53
C ARG A 204 -18.61 -11.32 13.33
N GLN A 205 -17.66 -11.21 14.27
CA GLN A 205 -17.49 -10.00 15.09
C GLN A 205 -17.07 -8.76 14.30
N ILE A 206 -16.24 -8.93 13.26
CA ILE A 206 -15.88 -7.84 12.35
C ILE A 206 -17.11 -7.40 11.55
N CYS A 207 -17.89 -8.35 11.02
CA CYS A 207 -19.09 -8.05 10.23
C CYS A 207 -20.18 -7.32 11.03
N THR A 208 -20.28 -7.54 12.33
CA THR A 208 -21.28 -6.89 13.21
C THR A 208 -20.80 -5.58 13.85
N SER A 209 -19.63 -5.07 13.47
CA SER A 209 -19.06 -3.84 14.03
C SER A 209 -19.56 -2.58 13.31
N ILE A 210 -19.78 -1.49 14.06
CA ILE A 210 -20.30 -0.22 13.54
C ILE A 210 -19.43 0.97 13.96
N SER A 211 -19.63 2.11 13.32
CA SER A 211 -19.02 3.39 13.71
C SER A 211 -19.72 3.96 14.96
N PRO A 212 -19.02 4.63 15.91
CA PRO A 212 -17.57 4.85 16.00
C PRO A 212 -16.80 3.59 16.41
N LEU A 213 -15.58 3.43 15.89
CA LEU A 213 -14.80 2.20 16.04
C LEU A 213 -14.33 1.97 17.49
N HIS A 214 -14.63 0.80 18.02
CA HIS A 214 -14.15 0.39 19.34
C HIS A 214 -12.63 0.10 19.34
N SER A 215 -11.89 0.66 20.30
CA SER A 215 -10.41 0.65 20.35
C SER A 215 -9.75 -0.73 20.40
N VAL A 216 -10.49 -1.76 20.83
CA VAL A 216 -10.00 -3.14 20.90
C VAL A 216 -9.99 -3.84 19.53
N LEU A 217 -10.80 -3.40 18.55
CA LEU A 217 -10.92 -4.07 17.26
C LEU A 217 -9.58 -4.10 16.48
N PRO A 218 -8.84 -2.98 16.33
CA PRO A 218 -7.50 -3.02 15.72
C PRO A 218 -6.55 -3.97 16.46
N MET A 219 -6.51 -3.89 17.79
CA MET A 219 -5.65 -4.75 18.63
C MET A 219 -5.98 -6.24 18.48
N LEU A 220 -7.27 -6.58 18.37
CA LEU A 220 -7.73 -7.94 18.13
C LEU A 220 -7.23 -8.48 16.79
N VAL A 221 -7.35 -7.67 15.74
CA VAL A 221 -6.85 -8.01 14.39
C VAL A 221 -5.34 -8.22 14.41
N GLU A 222 -4.58 -7.36 15.08
CA GLU A 222 -3.13 -7.49 15.21
C GLU A 222 -2.71 -8.81 15.86
N VAL A 223 -3.29 -9.13 17.01
CA VAL A 223 -2.96 -10.37 17.73
C VAL A 223 -3.40 -11.59 16.94
N TYR A 224 -4.53 -11.52 16.22
CA TYR A 224 -4.99 -12.61 15.37
C TYR A 224 -4.04 -12.89 14.20
N VAL A 225 -3.61 -11.86 13.46
CA VAL A 225 -2.63 -11.98 12.37
C VAL A 225 -1.32 -12.58 12.87
N ASN A 226 -0.80 -12.06 13.99
CA ASN A 226 0.42 -12.56 14.61
C ASN A 226 0.32 -14.04 15.00
N ASN A 227 -0.83 -14.49 15.51
CA ASN A 227 -1.05 -15.91 15.85
C ASN A 227 -1.15 -16.82 14.62
N ILE A 228 -1.54 -16.30 13.45
CA ILE A 228 -1.53 -17.07 12.21
C ILE A 228 -0.09 -17.21 11.69
N ILE A 229 0.66 -16.10 11.66
CA ILE A 229 1.94 -16.02 10.94
C ILE A 229 3.13 -16.46 11.82
N ILE A 230 3.22 -16.00 13.06
CA ILE A 230 4.38 -16.23 13.92
C ILE A 230 4.33 -17.65 14.51
N PRO A 231 5.32 -18.52 14.24
CA PRO A 231 5.31 -19.89 14.75
C PRO A 231 5.49 -19.92 16.29
N THR A 232 4.92 -20.96 16.92
CA THR A 232 5.09 -21.23 18.37
C THR A 232 6.04 -22.40 18.63
N SER A 233 6.14 -23.34 17.68
CA SER A 233 7.06 -24.49 17.70
C SER A 233 7.19 -25.06 16.28
N LYS A 234 8.25 -25.84 15.99
CA LYS A 234 8.51 -26.49 14.69
C LYS A 234 7.38 -27.43 14.23
N ASN A 235 6.58 -27.96 15.17
CA ASN A 235 5.53 -28.96 14.91
C ASN A 235 4.09 -28.46 15.19
N ALA A 236 3.88 -27.14 15.33
CA ALA A 236 2.54 -26.62 15.63
C ALA A 236 1.63 -26.69 14.39
N GLU A 237 0.56 -27.48 14.45
CA GLU A 237 -0.47 -27.56 13.42
C GLU A 237 -1.21 -26.23 13.21
N TYR A 238 -1.87 -26.09 12.05
CA TYR A 238 -2.65 -24.91 11.66
C TYR A 238 -3.93 -24.74 12.48
N THR A 239 -3.82 -24.32 13.73
CA THR A 239 -5.01 -24.12 14.57
C THR A 239 -5.91 -22.99 14.08
N ASN A 240 -5.31 -21.81 13.80
CA ASN A 240 -6.03 -20.64 13.29
C ASN A 240 -5.78 -20.52 11.78
N LYS A 241 -6.87 -20.57 11.01
CA LYS A 241 -6.82 -20.42 9.54
C LYS A 241 -6.99 -18.95 9.15
N PRO A 242 -6.30 -18.46 8.11
CA PRO A 242 -6.54 -17.12 7.56
C PRO A 242 -7.95 -17.02 6.95
N LEU A 243 -8.43 -15.79 6.77
CA LEU A 243 -9.69 -15.53 6.07
C LEU A 243 -9.57 -15.91 4.58
N THR A 244 -10.65 -16.43 4.01
CA THR A 244 -10.73 -16.78 2.59
C THR A 244 -11.02 -15.54 1.75
N GLU A 245 -10.59 -15.54 0.48
CA GLU A 245 -10.90 -14.43 -0.42
C GLU A 245 -12.42 -14.30 -0.61
N ASN A 246 -13.14 -15.41 -0.69
CA ASN A 246 -14.60 -15.43 -0.83
C ASN A 246 -15.34 -14.86 0.39
N GLU A 247 -14.85 -15.10 1.61
CA GLU A 247 -15.40 -14.48 2.83
C GLU A 247 -15.23 -12.96 2.83
N ILE A 248 -14.09 -12.47 2.35
CA ILE A 248 -13.82 -11.04 2.28
C ILE A 248 -14.64 -10.43 1.13
N ARG A 249 -14.61 -11.03 -0.07
CA ARG A 249 -15.42 -10.62 -1.24
C ARG A 249 -16.89 -10.46 -0.87
N ARG A 250 -17.48 -11.36 -0.07
CA ARG A 250 -18.88 -11.23 0.38
C ARG A 250 -19.20 -9.90 1.08
N VAL A 251 -18.29 -9.39 1.91
CA VAL A 251 -18.48 -8.10 2.62
C VAL A 251 -18.35 -6.89 1.68
N PHE A 252 -17.50 -7.02 0.67
CA PHE A 252 -17.36 -6.00 -0.38
C PHE A 252 -18.47 -6.09 -1.45
N GLN A 253 -19.03 -7.28 -1.67
CA GLN A 253 -20.16 -7.52 -2.58
C GLN A 253 -21.48 -6.96 -2.03
N SER A 254 -21.67 -6.96 -0.71
CA SER A 254 -22.78 -6.29 -0.06
C SER A 254 -22.65 -4.75 -0.03
N SER A 255 -21.55 -4.19 -0.55
CA SER A 255 -21.31 -2.75 -0.66
C SER A 255 -21.78 -2.19 -2.01
N ILE A 256 -21.78 -0.86 -2.18
CA ILE A 256 -22.09 -0.14 -3.42
C ILE A 256 -21.23 -0.64 -4.61
N PHE A 257 -20.05 -1.20 -4.31
CA PHE A 257 -19.14 -1.76 -5.30
C PHE A 257 -19.47 -3.19 -5.75
N GLY A 258 -20.52 -3.83 -5.21
CA GLY A 258 -20.80 -5.25 -5.42
C GLY A 258 -20.97 -5.65 -6.89
N GLN A 259 -21.45 -4.74 -7.73
CA GLN A 259 -21.55 -4.93 -9.18
C GLN A 259 -20.20 -5.18 -9.88
N TYR A 260 -19.09 -4.69 -9.30
CA TYR A 260 -17.74 -4.90 -9.82
C TYR A 260 -17.06 -6.16 -9.28
N PHE A 261 -17.64 -6.77 -8.24
CA PHE A 261 -17.20 -8.03 -7.65
C PHE A 261 -18.02 -9.23 -8.15
N ASP A 262 -18.96 -9.02 -9.09
CA ASP A 262 -19.90 -10.03 -9.56
C ASP A 262 -19.31 -10.94 -10.65
N GLN A 263 -19.67 -12.23 -10.59
CA GLN A 263 -19.03 -13.40 -11.20
C GLN A 263 -19.08 -13.47 -12.75
N LYS A 264 -19.61 -12.45 -13.43
CA LYS A 264 -19.89 -12.50 -14.88
C LYS A 264 -18.89 -11.77 -15.79
N GLN A 265 -17.81 -11.21 -15.25
CA GLN A 265 -16.73 -10.62 -16.06
C GLN A 265 -15.33 -11.16 -15.79
N SER A 266 -15.17 -12.20 -14.95
CA SER A 266 -13.97 -13.03 -15.03
C SER A 266 -14.13 -13.99 -16.19
N ILE A 267 -13.24 -13.93 -17.18
CA ILE A 267 -13.14 -14.87 -18.32
C ILE A 267 -12.92 -16.34 -17.90
N PHE A 268 -12.90 -16.67 -16.60
CA PHE A 268 -12.63 -18.00 -16.10
C PHE A 268 -13.80 -18.55 -15.26
N THR A 269 -14.53 -19.49 -15.84
CA THR A 269 -15.44 -20.41 -15.15
C THR A 269 -14.64 -21.42 -14.33
N LEU A 270 -14.84 -21.42 -13.00
CA LEU A 270 -14.59 -22.57 -12.15
C LEU A 270 -15.75 -22.72 -11.16
N ASP A 271 -16.34 -23.91 -11.15
CA ASP A 271 -17.58 -24.27 -10.48
C ASP A 271 -17.60 -23.98 -8.97
N PHE A 272 -18.70 -23.40 -8.51
CA PHE A 272 -18.96 -23.08 -7.11
C PHE A 272 -19.51 -24.30 -6.37
N GLU A 273 -18.71 -24.94 -5.51
CA GLU A 273 -19.24 -25.80 -4.46
C GLU A 273 -19.73 -24.91 -3.29
N THR A 274 -21.03 -24.59 -3.31
CA THR A 274 -21.72 -23.98 -2.18
C THR A 274 -21.83 -24.99 -1.02
N ASN A 275 -20.95 -24.87 -0.03
CA ASN A 275 -21.13 -25.53 1.26
C ASN A 275 -22.19 -24.77 2.10
N PRO A 276 -23.30 -25.43 2.53
CA PRO A 276 -24.45 -24.78 3.17
C PRO A 276 -24.25 -24.35 4.64
N GLU A 277 -23.06 -24.52 5.25
CA GLU A 277 -22.84 -24.23 6.68
C GLU A 277 -22.48 -22.76 7.03
N ASN A 278 -22.45 -21.84 6.04
CA ASN A 278 -21.99 -20.45 6.23
C ASN A 278 -23.10 -19.38 6.10
N GLN A 279 -24.38 -19.74 6.32
CA GLN A 279 -25.55 -18.87 6.07
C GLN A 279 -25.91 -17.87 7.20
N ASP A 280 -25.21 -17.83 8.34
CA ASP A 280 -25.70 -17.06 9.51
C ASP A 280 -25.23 -15.59 9.64
N ALA A 281 -24.51 -15.03 8.67
CA ALA A 281 -24.05 -13.63 8.77
C ALA A 281 -24.85 -12.73 7.81
N VAL A 282 -25.94 -12.14 8.31
CA VAL A 282 -26.62 -11.01 7.64
C VAL A 282 -25.67 -9.81 7.73
N VAL A 283 -24.96 -9.51 6.64
CA VAL A 283 -24.16 -8.29 6.52
C VAL A 283 -25.11 -7.18 6.11
N ASP A 284 -25.37 -6.21 7.00
CA ASP A 284 -26.13 -5.01 6.66
C ASP A 284 -25.39 -4.25 5.52
N ASN A 285 -26.13 -3.96 4.45
CA ASN A 285 -25.67 -3.55 3.11
C ASN A 285 -24.86 -2.23 3.00
N THR A 286 -24.40 -1.64 4.10
CA THR A 286 -23.88 -0.25 4.07
C THR A 286 -22.79 0.09 5.09
N SER A 287 -22.32 -0.84 5.92
CA SER A 287 -21.35 -0.46 6.97
C SER A 287 -19.91 -0.37 6.42
N LEU A 288 -19.32 0.83 6.54
CA LEU A 288 -17.92 1.12 6.18
C LEU A 288 -16.92 0.44 7.14
N THR A 289 -17.31 0.26 8.40
CA THR A 289 -16.44 -0.25 9.48
C THR A 289 -15.89 -1.65 9.21
N PRO A 290 -16.71 -2.67 8.82
CA PRO A 290 -16.18 -3.99 8.50
C PRO A 290 -15.24 -3.97 7.29
N GLN A 291 -15.52 -3.15 6.27
CA GLN A 291 -14.67 -3.01 5.08
C GLN A 291 -13.29 -2.45 5.44
N LEU A 292 -13.24 -1.43 6.29
CA LEU A 292 -11.99 -0.85 6.79
C LEU A 292 -11.19 -1.82 7.65
N LEU A 293 -11.86 -2.58 8.53
CA LEU A 293 -11.19 -3.58 9.38
C LEU A 293 -10.65 -4.77 8.58
N LEU A 294 -11.37 -5.21 7.55
CA LEU A 294 -10.91 -6.27 6.64
C LEU A 294 -9.75 -5.79 5.76
N LEU A 295 -9.80 -4.55 5.29
CA LEU A 295 -8.66 -3.94 4.58
C LEU A 295 -7.43 -3.86 5.50
N TYR A 296 -7.61 -3.39 6.74
CA TYR A 296 -6.53 -3.36 7.73
C TYR A 296 -5.98 -4.76 8.02
N TYR A 297 -6.83 -5.77 8.18
CA TYR A 297 -6.41 -7.17 8.32
C TYR A 297 -5.57 -7.64 7.13
N LEU A 298 -6.00 -7.37 5.90
CA LEU A 298 -5.29 -7.79 4.68
C LEU A 298 -3.91 -7.15 4.60
N LEU A 299 -3.83 -5.83 4.78
CA LEU A 299 -2.56 -5.11 4.72
C LEU A 299 -1.61 -5.54 5.84
N LEU A 300 -2.12 -5.71 7.06
CA LEU A 300 -1.33 -6.17 8.19
C LEU A 300 -0.85 -7.61 8.01
N TYR A 301 -1.69 -8.45 7.40
CA TYR A 301 -1.32 -9.82 7.08
C TYR A 301 -0.15 -9.88 6.09
N GLU A 302 -0.21 -9.07 5.03
CA GLU A 302 0.90 -8.97 4.07
C GLU A 302 2.17 -8.39 4.71
N ASP A 303 2.06 -7.35 5.54
CA ASP A 303 3.20 -6.79 6.28
C ASP A 303 3.87 -7.84 7.17
N CYS A 304 3.08 -8.52 8.00
CA CYS A 304 3.59 -9.55 8.89
C CYS A 304 4.18 -10.74 8.11
N ARG A 305 3.61 -11.10 6.96
CA ARG A 305 4.11 -12.18 6.10
C ARG A 305 5.48 -11.84 5.53
N LEU A 306 5.64 -10.62 5.00
CA LEU A 306 6.89 -10.15 4.41
C LEU A 306 7.97 -9.96 5.47
N ASN A 307 7.66 -9.31 6.60
CA ASN A 307 8.61 -9.09 7.70
C ASN A 307 9.11 -10.39 8.34
N ASN A 308 8.31 -11.47 8.32
CA ASN A 308 8.69 -12.78 8.85
C ASN A 308 9.07 -13.81 7.78
N ALA A 309 9.20 -13.41 6.50
CA ALA A 309 9.39 -14.33 5.38
C ALA A 309 10.62 -15.26 5.56
N GLN A 310 11.73 -14.72 6.08
CA GLN A 310 12.94 -15.49 6.38
C GLN A 310 12.69 -16.61 7.41
N THR A 311 11.97 -16.27 8.48
CA THR A 311 11.63 -17.24 9.54
C THR A 311 10.67 -18.30 9.00
N LEU A 312 9.67 -17.90 8.20
CA LEU A 312 8.73 -18.82 7.58
C LEU A 312 9.41 -19.80 6.62
N ALA A 313 10.36 -19.31 5.81
CA ALA A 313 11.16 -20.13 4.90
C ALA A 313 12.02 -21.14 5.67
N ALA A 314 12.71 -20.73 6.74
CA ALA A 314 13.52 -21.63 7.57
C ALA A 314 12.69 -22.75 8.23
N TYR A 315 11.43 -22.49 8.56
CA TYR A 315 10.50 -23.49 9.09
C TYR A 315 9.72 -24.26 7.99
N ASN A 316 9.98 -24.02 6.70
CA ASN A 316 9.23 -24.57 5.57
C ASN A 316 7.70 -24.39 5.71
N ARG A 317 7.27 -23.28 6.33
CA ARG A 317 5.87 -23.03 6.63
C ARG A 317 5.18 -22.38 5.43
N LYS A 318 4.25 -23.11 4.80
CA LYS A 318 3.42 -22.57 3.72
C LYS A 318 2.29 -21.73 4.30
N VAL A 319 2.40 -20.42 4.12
CA VAL A 319 1.38 -19.44 4.52
C VAL A 319 0.57 -19.06 3.28
N LYS A 320 -0.73 -18.76 3.46
CA LYS A 320 -1.59 -18.32 2.36
C LYS A 320 -1.06 -16.99 1.80
N VAL A 321 -1.03 -16.86 0.48
CA VAL A 321 -0.75 -15.60 -0.22
C VAL A 321 -2.04 -15.18 -0.90
N TYR A 322 -2.44 -13.92 -0.72
CA TYR A 322 -3.61 -13.38 -1.40
C TYR A 322 -3.27 -13.04 -2.86
N SER A 323 -4.20 -13.32 -3.77
CA SER A 323 -3.98 -13.06 -5.19
C SER A 323 -3.87 -11.56 -5.48
N SER A 324 -3.00 -11.18 -6.42
CA SER A 324 -2.87 -9.78 -6.87
C SER A 324 -4.17 -9.27 -7.50
N GLU A 325 -4.90 -10.16 -8.18
CA GLU A 325 -6.22 -9.92 -8.75
C GLU A 325 -7.21 -9.48 -7.68
N PHE A 326 -7.37 -10.29 -6.62
CA PHE A 326 -8.23 -9.95 -5.51
C PHE A 326 -7.85 -8.61 -4.87
N MET A 327 -6.55 -8.37 -4.64
CA MET A 327 -6.08 -7.10 -4.08
C MET A 327 -6.37 -5.90 -4.98
N SER A 328 -6.37 -6.08 -6.31
CA SER A 328 -6.63 -5.02 -7.29
C SER A 328 -8.09 -4.57 -7.36
N GLU A 329 -9.02 -5.47 -7.03
CA GLU A 329 -10.46 -5.20 -7.02
C GLU A 329 -10.89 -4.33 -5.84
N LEU A 330 -10.11 -4.29 -4.76
CA LEU A 330 -10.48 -3.58 -3.53
C LEU A 330 -10.46 -2.04 -3.71
N PRO A 331 -11.52 -1.33 -3.28
CA PRO A 331 -11.63 0.14 -3.36
C PRO A 331 -10.83 0.84 -2.25
N ILE A 332 -9.52 0.61 -2.22
CA ILE A 332 -8.63 1.06 -1.13
C ILE A 332 -8.63 2.57 -0.95
N LYS A 333 -8.50 3.34 -2.05
CA LYS A 333 -8.42 4.81 -2.00
C LYS A 333 -9.74 5.43 -1.52
N TYR A 334 -10.87 4.92 -2.03
CA TYR A 334 -12.20 5.29 -1.57
C TYR A 334 -12.38 5.06 -0.06
N LEU A 335 -12.06 3.85 0.44
CA LEU A 335 -12.17 3.53 1.86
C LEU A 335 -11.34 4.47 2.72
N LEU A 336 -10.12 4.77 2.29
CA LEU A 336 -9.22 5.68 2.99
C LEU A 336 -9.76 7.11 3.03
N HIS A 337 -10.31 7.60 1.91
CA HIS A 337 -10.91 8.93 1.83
C HIS A 337 -12.10 9.07 2.79
N HIS A 338 -12.98 8.06 2.85
CA HIS A 338 -14.10 8.07 3.81
C HIS A 338 -13.64 7.96 5.26
N ALA A 339 -12.60 7.17 5.55
CA ALA A 339 -12.01 7.10 6.88
C ALA A 339 -11.38 8.44 7.31
N GLN A 340 -10.79 9.19 6.37
CA GLN A 340 -10.24 10.53 6.59
C GLN A 340 -11.35 11.56 6.86
N LYS A 341 -12.45 11.51 6.09
CA LYS A 341 -13.61 12.41 6.28
C LYS A 341 -14.27 12.22 7.65
N ASP A 342 -14.30 10.98 8.16
CA ASP A 342 -14.82 10.63 9.48
C ASP A 342 -13.70 10.33 10.50
N GLN A 343 -12.73 11.24 10.60
CA GLN A 343 -11.54 11.07 11.46
C GLN A 343 -11.88 10.85 12.95
N SER A 344 -12.99 11.42 13.43
CA SER A 344 -13.41 11.29 14.83
C SER A 344 -13.76 9.85 15.20
N SER A 345 -14.39 9.13 14.28
CA SER A 345 -14.89 7.77 14.48
C SER A 345 -13.83 6.69 14.24
N TYR A 346 -12.81 6.99 13.43
CA TYR A 346 -11.78 6.02 13.01
C TYR A 346 -10.34 6.41 13.41
N SER A 347 -10.19 7.35 14.35
CA SER A 347 -8.88 7.88 14.78
C SER A 347 -7.85 6.79 15.14
N GLY A 348 -8.27 5.71 15.79
CA GLY A 348 -7.39 4.59 16.17
C GLY A 348 -6.99 3.66 15.02
N LEU A 349 -7.64 3.73 13.86
CA LEU A 349 -7.42 2.84 12.71
C LEU A 349 -6.74 3.56 11.53
N PHE A 350 -7.08 4.82 11.29
CA PHE A 350 -6.61 5.57 10.12
C PHE A 350 -5.07 5.66 10.05
N GLY A 351 -4.41 6.02 11.16
CA GLY A 351 -2.95 6.14 11.20
C GLY A 351 -2.22 4.83 10.86
N PRO A 352 -2.50 3.71 11.56
CA PRO A 352 -1.95 2.40 11.22
C PRO A 352 -2.25 1.95 9.79
N LEU A 353 -3.48 2.20 9.31
CA LEU A 353 -3.89 1.84 7.95
C LEU A 353 -3.10 2.61 6.90
N LEU A 354 -2.94 3.92 7.07
CA LEU A 354 -2.16 4.78 6.17
C LEU A 354 -0.68 4.37 6.14
N LYS A 355 -0.10 4.03 7.30
CA LYS A 355 1.27 3.51 7.38
C LYS A 355 1.44 2.23 6.55
N LEU A 356 0.54 1.26 6.73
CA LEU A 356 0.58 0.00 5.98
C LEU A 356 0.40 0.25 4.48
N LEU A 357 -0.49 1.17 4.10
CA LEU A 357 -0.72 1.52 2.71
C LEU A 357 0.50 2.17 2.06
N ALA A 358 1.12 3.15 2.72
CA ALA A 358 2.34 3.79 2.23
C ALA A 358 3.51 2.80 2.08
N THR A 359 3.51 1.71 2.86
CA THR A 359 4.53 0.66 2.79
C THR A 359 4.27 -0.32 1.64
N HIS A 360 3.03 -0.83 1.48
CA HIS A 360 2.71 -1.88 0.51
C HIS A 360 2.20 -1.39 -0.84
N PHE A 361 1.56 -0.23 -0.87
CA PHE A 361 0.95 0.34 -2.08
C PHE A 361 1.35 1.83 -2.23
N PRO A 362 2.65 2.15 -2.32
CA PRO A 362 3.13 3.54 -2.42
C PRO A 362 2.56 4.27 -3.65
N HIS A 363 2.22 3.54 -4.70
CA HIS A 363 1.57 4.05 -5.91
C HIS A 363 0.14 4.57 -5.69
N LEU A 364 -0.54 4.20 -4.59
CA LEU A 364 -1.85 4.72 -4.21
C LEU A 364 -1.78 5.94 -3.27
N THR A 365 -0.59 6.22 -2.73
CA THR A 365 -0.33 7.32 -1.79
C THR A 365 0.55 8.41 -2.40
N LEU A 366 0.43 8.63 -3.72
CA LEU A 366 1.13 9.72 -4.39
C LEU A 366 0.61 11.07 -3.87
N VAL A 367 1.52 12.00 -3.56
CA VAL A 367 1.16 13.28 -2.95
C VAL A 367 0.27 14.12 -3.88
N GLU A 368 0.56 14.12 -5.18
CA GLU A 368 -0.22 14.85 -6.21
C GLU A 368 -1.69 14.38 -6.23
N ASP A 369 -1.93 13.08 -6.09
CA ASP A 369 -3.28 12.50 -5.98
C ASP A 369 -4.05 13.02 -4.78
N TRP A 370 -3.38 13.22 -3.65
CA TRP A 370 -4.03 13.67 -2.43
C TRP A 370 -4.28 15.18 -2.42
N LEU A 371 -3.43 15.97 -3.07
CA LEU A 371 -3.60 17.42 -3.19
C LEU A 371 -4.78 17.76 -4.10
N ASP A 372 -4.91 17.04 -5.21
CA ASP A 372 -6.02 17.25 -6.14
C ASP A 372 -7.36 16.92 -5.48
N ASP A 373 -7.44 15.83 -4.70
CA ASP A 373 -8.65 15.43 -3.98
C ASP A 373 -9.17 16.52 -3.01
N MET A 374 -8.28 17.37 -2.47
CA MET A 374 -8.63 18.46 -1.54
C MET A 374 -9.12 19.73 -2.26
N SER A 375 -8.80 19.89 -3.55
CA SER A 375 -9.17 21.07 -4.36
C SER A 375 -10.58 20.97 -4.96
N MET A 376 -11.21 19.80 -4.81
CA MET A 376 -12.42 19.40 -5.52
C MET A 376 -13.68 19.70 -4.69
N THR A 377 -14.39 20.78 -5.03
CA THR A 377 -15.69 21.11 -4.42
C THR A 377 -16.82 20.24 -4.98
N VAL A 378 -17.77 19.84 -4.13
CA VAL A 378 -18.96 19.06 -4.50
C VAL A 378 -20.19 19.93 -4.20
N ASP A 379 -20.90 20.34 -5.25
CA ASP A 379 -22.17 21.08 -5.12
C ASP A 379 -23.33 20.13 -5.39
N SER A 380 -24.14 19.90 -4.35
CA SER A 380 -25.23 18.93 -4.35
C SER A 380 -26.51 19.48 -4.99
N LYS A 381 -26.57 19.45 -6.32
CA LYS A 381 -27.84 19.48 -7.08
C LYS A 381 -27.74 18.53 -8.27
N SER A 382 -28.62 17.53 -8.33
CA SER A 382 -28.60 16.46 -9.33
C SER A 382 -29.66 16.66 -10.42
N GLU A 383 -29.20 16.72 -11.66
CA GLU A 383 -29.97 16.27 -12.82
C GLU A 383 -29.49 14.85 -13.16
N GLN A 384 -30.40 13.90 -13.42
CA GLN A 384 -30.01 12.54 -13.76
C GLN A 384 -29.46 12.50 -15.19
N VAL A 385 -28.18 12.15 -15.33
CA VAL A 385 -27.55 11.90 -16.64
C VAL A 385 -27.75 10.43 -16.99
N SER A 386 -28.49 10.14 -18.07
CA SER A 386 -28.63 8.77 -18.60
C SER A 386 -27.37 8.35 -19.38
N GLU A 387 -27.04 7.06 -19.33
CA GLU A 387 -25.95 6.45 -20.10
C GLU A 387 -26.05 6.69 -21.61
N LEU A 388 -27.26 6.69 -22.18
CA LEU A 388 -27.50 6.97 -23.60
C LEU A 388 -27.09 8.40 -23.98
N ASN A 389 -27.48 9.40 -23.17
CA ASN A 389 -27.07 10.80 -23.39
C ASN A 389 -25.55 10.97 -23.29
N PHE A 390 -24.89 10.22 -22.42
CA PHE A 390 -23.43 10.23 -22.26
C PHE A 390 -22.74 9.69 -23.52
N VAL A 391 -23.16 8.52 -24.00
CA VAL A 391 -22.63 7.90 -25.23
C VAL A 391 -22.89 8.76 -26.46
N GLU A 392 -24.10 9.31 -26.61
CA GLU A 392 -24.44 10.19 -27.73
C GLU A 392 -23.61 11.47 -27.73
N ALA A 393 -23.40 12.07 -26.55
CA ALA A 393 -22.54 13.26 -26.41
C ALA A 393 -21.09 12.96 -26.82
N PHE A 394 -20.58 11.77 -26.49
CA PHE A 394 -19.23 11.32 -26.87
C PHE A 394 -19.08 10.91 -28.34
N ASN A 395 -20.16 10.49 -29.00
CA ASN A 395 -20.15 10.22 -30.43
C ASN A 395 -20.16 11.51 -31.27
N ASN A 396 -20.85 12.54 -30.79
CA ASN A 396 -21.00 13.82 -31.50
C ASN A 396 -19.96 14.87 -31.06
N VAL A 397 -18.79 14.47 -30.54
CA VAL A 397 -17.80 15.42 -29.97
C VAL A 397 -17.20 16.34 -31.03
N GLU A 398 -16.95 15.81 -32.22
CA GLU A 398 -16.39 16.58 -33.34
C GLU A 398 -17.43 17.50 -33.98
N GLU A 399 -18.72 17.12 -33.97
CA GLU A 399 -19.81 17.90 -34.57
C GLU A 399 -20.43 18.92 -33.62
N ASN A 400 -20.63 18.55 -32.35
CA ASN A 400 -21.23 19.40 -31.32
C ASN A 400 -20.56 19.22 -29.94
N PRO A 401 -19.39 19.86 -29.72
CA PRO A 401 -18.66 19.75 -28.46
C PRO A 401 -19.40 20.34 -27.25
N SER A 402 -20.38 21.22 -27.46
CA SER A 402 -21.12 21.87 -26.37
C SER A 402 -21.97 20.89 -25.54
N LYS A 403 -22.55 19.87 -26.20
CA LYS A 403 -23.35 18.83 -25.52
C LYS A 403 -22.48 18.02 -24.57
N LEU A 404 -21.28 17.61 -25.00
CA LEU A 404 -20.34 16.90 -24.13
C LEU A 404 -19.85 17.79 -22.97
N SER A 405 -19.56 19.07 -23.25
CA SER A 405 -19.13 20.00 -22.21
C SER A 405 -20.14 20.10 -21.06
N PHE A 406 -21.43 20.27 -21.39
CA PHE A 406 -22.49 20.35 -20.40
C PHE A 406 -22.61 19.05 -19.58
N VAL A 407 -22.57 17.89 -20.26
CA VAL A 407 -22.66 16.59 -19.58
C VAL A 407 -21.48 16.38 -18.62
N LEU A 408 -20.25 16.66 -19.03
CA LEU A 408 -19.07 16.52 -18.17
C LEU A 408 -19.11 17.49 -16.98
N GLN A 409 -19.49 18.75 -17.20
CA GLN A 409 -19.63 19.72 -16.10
C GLN A 409 -20.70 19.31 -15.08
N THR A 410 -21.82 18.76 -15.55
CA THR A 410 -22.87 18.26 -14.67
C THR A 410 -22.36 17.07 -13.86
N LEU A 411 -21.71 16.10 -14.50
CA LEU A 411 -21.14 14.93 -13.82
C LEU A 411 -20.06 15.31 -12.80
N LEU A 412 -19.21 16.30 -13.08
CA LEU A 412 -18.18 16.77 -12.14
C LEU A 412 -18.74 17.31 -10.81
N LYS A 413 -20.04 17.62 -10.74
CA LYS A 413 -20.72 18.05 -9.50
C LYS A 413 -21.21 16.88 -8.64
N HIS A 414 -21.30 15.68 -9.20
CA HIS A 414 -21.74 14.49 -8.47
C HIS A 414 -20.64 13.95 -7.55
N GLU A 415 -21.02 13.09 -6.59
CA GLU A 415 -20.02 12.35 -5.82
C GLU A 415 -19.26 11.37 -6.74
N PRO A 416 -17.95 11.17 -6.54
CA PRO A 416 -17.15 10.30 -7.39
C PRO A 416 -17.70 8.88 -7.57
N ILE A 417 -18.41 8.36 -6.56
CA ILE A 417 -19.00 7.02 -6.59
C ILE A 417 -20.15 6.90 -7.60
N ASP A 418 -20.95 7.97 -7.77
CA ASP A 418 -22.07 8.00 -8.71
C ASP A 418 -21.59 8.11 -10.16
N ILE A 419 -20.37 8.64 -10.34
CA ILE A 419 -19.74 8.84 -11.63
C ILE A 419 -19.06 7.55 -12.13
N TRP A 420 -18.56 6.73 -11.21
CA TRP A 420 -17.76 5.54 -11.51
C TRP A 420 -18.41 4.51 -12.47
N PRO A 421 -19.75 4.30 -12.48
CA PRO A 421 -20.41 3.45 -13.49
C PRO A 421 -20.10 3.84 -14.95
N PHE A 422 -19.84 5.13 -15.22
CA PHE A 422 -19.51 5.60 -16.56
C PHE A 422 -18.03 5.41 -16.93
N ALA A 423 -17.16 4.96 -16.02
CA ALA A 423 -15.71 4.93 -16.21
C ALA A 423 -15.24 4.07 -17.39
N GLU A 424 -15.89 2.92 -17.62
CA GLU A 424 -15.53 2.01 -18.72
C GLU A 424 -15.86 2.64 -20.08
N ILE A 425 -17.06 3.20 -20.21
CA ILE A 425 -17.50 3.91 -21.42
C ILE A 425 -16.61 5.12 -21.64
N PHE A 426 -16.39 5.92 -20.60
CA PHE A 426 -15.52 7.09 -20.62
C PHE A 426 -14.13 6.78 -21.18
N ALA A 427 -13.49 5.70 -20.70
CA ALA A 427 -12.17 5.31 -21.15
C ALA A 427 -12.14 4.87 -22.63
N GLN A 428 -13.22 4.28 -23.16
CA GLN A 428 -13.31 3.88 -24.58
C GLN A 428 -13.23 5.07 -25.55
N TYR A 429 -13.69 6.25 -25.11
CA TYR A 429 -13.67 7.47 -25.93
C TYR A 429 -12.34 8.24 -25.87
N ALA A 430 -11.33 7.76 -25.13
CA ALA A 430 -10.05 8.45 -24.97
C ALA A 430 -9.40 8.86 -26.31
N LYS A 431 -9.43 7.97 -27.32
CA LYS A 431 -8.88 8.25 -28.66
C LYS A 431 -9.71 9.24 -29.48
N LYS A 432 -11.02 9.31 -29.27
CA LYS A 432 -11.92 10.26 -29.95
C LYS A 432 -11.70 11.69 -29.45
N VAL A 433 -11.32 11.86 -28.19
CA VAL A 433 -10.99 13.18 -27.59
C VAL A 433 -9.71 13.79 -28.19
N LEU A 434 -8.86 12.97 -28.83
CA LEU A 434 -7.66 13.40 -29.55
C LEU A 434 -7.94 13.90 -30.98
N GLY A 435 -9.21 13.98 -31.40
CA GLY A 435 -9.59 14.49 -32.72
C GLY A 435 -9.19 15.94 -32.93
N GLU A 436 -8.84 16.31 -34.17
CA GLU A 436 -8.36 17.66 -34.51
C GLU A 436 -9.43 18.74 -34.32
N GLN A 437 -10.72 18.37 -34.40
CA GLN A 437 -11.86 19.28 -34.23
C GLN A 437 -12.29 19.43 -32.76
N VAL A 438 -11.66 18.68 -31.84
CA VAL A 438 -12.06 18.69 -30.42
C VAL A 438 -11.46 19.92 -29.72
N PRO A 439 -12.28 20.81 -29.13
CA PRO A 439 -11.75 21.99 -28.45
C PRO A 439 -10.93 21.63 -27.21
N ARG A 440 -9.88 22.40 -26.93
CA ARG A 440 -9.03 22.25 -25.75
C ARG A 440 -9.82 22.18 -24.44
N TYR A 441 -10.90 22.97 -24.33
CA TYR A 441 -11.77 22.97 -23.16
C TYR A 441 -12.36 21.59 -22.83
N ILE A 442 -12.72 20.79 -23.85
CA ILE A 442 -13.23 19.43 -23.67
C ILE A 442 -12.12 18.50 -23.19
N GLN A 443 -10.90 18.65 -23.71
CA GLN A 443 -9.74 17.86 -23.29
C GLN A 443 -9.39 18.12 -21.82
N ASP A 444 -9.49 19.36 -21.36
CA ASP A 444 -9.30 19.71 -19.95
C ASP A 444 -10.43 19.17 -19.06
N LEU A 445 -11.71 19.29 -19.47
CA LEU A 445 -12.82 18.65 -18.74
C LEU A 445 -12.68 17.12 -18.67
N TYR A 446 -12.18 16.50 -19.74
CA TYR A 446 -11.89 15.06 -19.76
C TYR A 446 -10.82 14.71 -18.72
N LYS A 447 -9.74 15.48 -18.65
CA LYS A 447 -8.70 15.31 -17.63
C LYS A 447 -9.28 15.46 -16.22
N ASP A 448 -10.07 16.48 -15.95
CA ASP A 448 -10.66 16.71 -14.62
C ASP A 448 -11.61 15.57 -14.21
N MET A 449 -12.41 15.07 -15.16
CA MET A 449 -13.27 13.91 -14.96
C MET A 449 -12.46 12.64 -14.66
N TRP A 450 -11.35 12.45 -15.38
CA TRP A 450 -10.44 11.33 -15.12
C TRP A 450 -9.84 11.41 -13.71
N LEU A 451 -9.43 12.59 -13.26
CA LEU A 451 -8.92 12.81 -11.90
C LEU A 451 -9.98 12.48 -10.83
N ARG A 452 -11.24 12.86 -11.05
CA ARG A 452 -12.36 12.50 -10.17
C ARG A 452 -12.57 10.98 -10.10
N LEU A 453 -12.53 10.29 -11.24
CA LEU A 453 -12.62 8.83 -11.28
C LEU A 453 -11.45 8.17 -10.54
N ASN A 454 -10.24 8.72 -10.67
CA ASN A 454 -9.02 8.22 -10.04
C ASN A 454 -9.06 8.24 -8.49
N THR A 455 -10.04 8.92 -7.88
CA THR A 455 -10.24 8.92 -6.41
C THR A 455 -10.89 7.64 -5.89
N VAL A 456 -11.66 6.93 -6.72
CA VAL A 456 -12.47 5.78 -6.30
C VAL A 456 -11.70 4.47 -6.44
N LEU A 457 -11.41 4.06 -7.68
CA LEU A 457 -10.81 2.77 -8.03
C LEU A 457 -9.64 2.98 -9.03
N PRO A 458 -8.54 3.62 -8.59
CA PRO A 458 -7.44 4.05 -9.47
C PRO A 458 -6.83 2.91 -10.30
N ARG A 459 -6.55 1.75 -9.69
CA ARG A 459 -5.94 0.60 -10.40
C ARG A 459 -6.78 0.12 -11.58
N ARG A 460 -8.11 0.04 -11.42
CA ARG A 460 -9.01 -0.33 -12.52
C ARG A 460 -9.05 0.76 -13.60
N LEU A 461 -9.04 2.04 -13.20
CA LEU A 461 -8.99 3.16 -14.14
C LEU A 461 -7.72 3.12 -15.00
N TRP A 462 -6.56 2.86 -14.38
CA TRP A 462 -5.27 2.79 -15.08
C TRP A 462 -5.27 1.69 -16.14
N VAL A 463 -5.75 0.49 -15.78
CA VAL A 463 -5.90 -0.63 -16.73
C VAL A 463 -6.83 -0.25 -17.88
N LEU A 464 -7.98 0.38 -17.59
CA LEU A 464 -8.91 0.85 -18.62
C LEU A 464 -8.27 1.91 -19.54
N THR A 465 -7.47 2.82 -19.00
CA THR A 465 -6.77 3.82 -19.83
C THR A 465 -5.71 3.20 -20.72
N VAL A 466 -4.89 2.30 -20.20
CA VAL A 466 -3.87 1.58 -20.97
C VAL A 466 -4.55 0.80 -22.10
N LYS A 467 -5.61 0.04 -21.77
CA LYS A 467 -6.39 -0.75 -22.72
C LYS A 467 -6.95 0.05 -23.90
N ASN A 468 -7.39 1.29 -23.66
CA ASN A 468 -8.06 2.08 -24.69
C ASN A 468 -7.12 3.03 -25.45
N LEU A 469 -5.95 3.36 -24.90
CA LEU A 469 -4.98 4.27 -25.53
C LEU A 469 -3.90 3.55 -26.35
N VAL A 470 -3.61 2.28 -26.08
CA VAL A 470 -2.60 1.48 -26.80
C VAL A 470 -3.32 0.61 -27.86
N ASP A 471 -2.79 0.50 -29.07
CA ASP A 471 -3.42 -0.22 -30.19
C ASP A 471 -3.15 -1.74 -30.18
N ASP A 472 -1.99 -2.17 -29.67
CA ASP A 472 -1.50 -3.56 -29.80
C ASP A 472 -1.71 -4.42 -28.55
N PHE A 473 -2.95 -4.88 -28.31
CA PHE A 473 -3.25 -5.87 -27.25
C PHE A 473 -3.42 -7.30 -27.76
N SER A 474 -3.25 -7.56 -29.06
CA SER A 474 -3.48 -8.89 -29.65
C SER A 474 -2.59 -10.00 -29.10
N SER A 475 -1.50 -9.66 -28.38
CA SER A 475 -0.55 -10.62 -27.81
C SER A 475 -0.54 -10.71 -26.28
N LEU A 476 -1.33 -9.90 -25.55
CA LEU A 476 -1.37 -9.93 -24.08
C LEU A 476 -2.66 -10.56 -23.57
N THR A 477 -2.51 -11.69 -22.89
CA THR A 477 -3.60 -12.36 -22.15
C THR A 477 -4.04 -11.57 -20.92
N ARG A 478 -3.20 -10.67 -20.40
CA ARG A 478 -3.42 -9.86 -19.20
C ARG A 478 -2.63 -8.55 -19.29
N ILE A 479 -3.28 -7.43 -18.96
CA ILE A 479 -2.61 -6.12 -18.81
C ILE A 479 -2.32 -5.96 -17.31
N ASP A 480 -1.12 -6.33 -16.88
CA ASP A 480 -0.64 -5.97 -15.54
C ASP A 480 0.27 -4.74 -15.66
N VAL A 481 -0.28 -3.60 -15.25
CA VAL A 481 0.39 -2.29 -15.29
C VAL A 481 1.67 -2.29 -14.45
N ALA A 482 1.81 -3.20 -13.49
CA ALA A 482 3.00 -3.32 -12.65
C ALA A 482 4.12 -4.18 -13.27
N GLU A 483 3.80 -5.09 -14.20
CA GLU A 483 4.80 -5.95 -14.85
C GLU A 483 5.57 -5.22 -15.96
N ASP A 484 4.87 -4.49 -16.83
CA ASP A 484 5.48 -3.64 -17.86
C ASP A 484 4.93 -2.20 -17.79
N PRO A 485 5.50 -1.35 -16.92
CA PRO A 485 5.02 0.01 -16.74
C PRO A 485 5.30 0.93 -17.92
N LEU A 486 6.23 0.57 -18.82
CA LEU A 486 6.57 1.37 -20.00
C LEU A 486 5.56 1.19 -21.14
N GLN A 487 4.67 0.20 -21.05
CA GLN A 487 3.66 -0.09 -22.08
C GLN A 487 2.76 1.12 -22.38
N ILE A 488 2.42 1.94 -21.38
CA ILE A 488 1.56 3.13 -21.58
C ILE A 488 2.19 4.17 -22.53
N LEU A 489 3.52 4.18 -22.66
CA LEU A 489 4.22 5.06 -23.59
C LEU A 489 4.15 4.58 -25.04
N ARG A 490 3.56 3.41 -25.31
CA ARG A 490 3.18 2.96 -26.67
C ARG A 490 1.76 3.38 -27.05
N CYS A 491 1.24 4.43 -26.42
CA CYS A 491 -0.06 4.99 -26.74
C CYS A 491 -0.05 5.70 -28.11
N ASP A 492 -1.26 6.02 -28.60
CA ASP A 492 -1.48 6.82 -29.81
C ASP A 492 -0.57 8.06 -29.85
N GLU A 493 0.18 8.24 -30.95
CA GLU A 493 1.18 9.31 -31.10
C GLU A 493 0.60 10.72 -30.89
N ARG A 494 -0.70 10.91 -31.16
CA ARG A 494 -1.38 12.21 -30.97
C ARG A 494 -1.39 12.64 -29.51
N VAL A 495 -1.28 11.71 -28.57
CA VAL A 495 -1.19 12.01 -27.14
C VAL A 495 0.05 12.86 -26.83
N PHE A 496 1.18 12.64 -27.52
CA PHE A 496 2.41 13.41 -27.32
C PHE A 496 2.31 14.88 -27.76
N ARG A 497 1.17 15.31 -28.31
CA ARG A 497 0.84 16.69 -28.66
C ARG A 497 -0.49 17.15 -28.02
N CYS A 498 -1.00 16.42 -27.03
CA CYS A 498 -2.22 16.76 -26.30
C CYS A 498 -1.94 16.78 -24.80
N ALA A 499 -1.59 17.96 -24.25
CA ALA A 499 -1.15 18.10 -22.86
C ALA A 499 -2.12 17.54 -21.79
N PRO A 500 -3.46 17.67 -21.89
CA PRO A 500 -4.36 17.15 -20.86
C PRO A 500 -4.37 15.62 -20.80
N ILE A 501 -4.36 14.96 -21.95
CA ILE A 501 -4.30 13.49 -22.04
C ILE A 501 -2.89 12.99 -21.72
N TYR A 502 -1.86 13.71 -22.14
CA TYR A 502 -0.48 13.38 -21.79
C TYR A 502 -0.23 13.48 -20.28
N ALA A 503 -0.84 14.45 -19.59
CA ALA A 503 -0.80 14.52 -18.13
C ALA A 503 -1.40 13.27 -17.46
N ILE A 504 -2.49 12.73 -18.01
CA ILE A 504 -3.06 11.45 -17.56
C ILE A 504 -2.07 10.30 -17.77
N VAL A 505 -1.45 10.23 -18.95
CA VAL A 505 -0.43 9.21 -19.27
C VAL A 505 0.77 9.29 -18.32
N LEU A 506 1.29 10.48 -18.05
CA LEU A 506 2.39 10.68 -17.09
C LEU A 506 2.03 10.22 -15.68
N ARG A 507 0.77 10.43 -15.27
CA ARG A 507 0.27 10.02 -13.95
C ARG A 507 0.13 8.51 -13.84
N VAL A 508 -0.40 7.86 -14.88
CA VAL A 508 -0.46 6.40 -14.97
C VAL A 508 0.95 5.80 -15.00
N LEU A 509 1.88 6.40 -15.76
CA LEU A 509 3.29 6.00 -15.80
C LEU A 509 3.96 6.10 -14.42
N ARG A 510 3.71 7.19 -13.68
CA ARG A 510 4.26 7.34 -12.33
C ARG A 510 3.77 6.25 -11.40
N ALA A 511 2.46 6.00 -11.43
CA ALA A 511 1.83 4.98 -10.60
C ALA A 511 2.29 3.58 -10.99
N SER A 512 2.44 3.29 -12.28
CA SER A 512 2.91 2.00 -12.80
C SER A 512 4.36 1.72 -12.39
N LEU A 513 5.27 2.70 -12.54
CA LEU A 513 6.66 2.61 -12.09
C LEU A 513 6.75 2.39 -10.57
N ALA A 514 5.98 3.15 -9.79
CA ALA A 514 5.93 2.98 -8.33
C ALA A 514 5.36 1.61 -7.90
N SER A 515 4.37 1.09 -8.64
CA SER A 515 3.81 -0.24 -8.42
C SER A 515 4.81 -1.35 -8.74
N SER A 516 5.46 -1.26 -9.91
CA SER A 516 6.51 -2.18 -10.35
C SER A 516 7.67 -2.24 -9.35
N ARG A 517 8.17 -1.08 -8.90
CA ARG A 517 9.21 -0.97 -7.87
C ARG A 517 8.81 -1.67 -6.57
N SER A 518 7.59 -1.42 -6.09
CA SER A 518 7.09 -2.06 -4.87
C SER A 518 6.97 -3.58 -5.04
N GLN A 519 6.45 -4.05 -6.17
CA GLN A 519 6.30 -5.49 -6.47
C GLN A 519 7.66 -6.20 -6.52
N LEU A 520 8.67 -5.61 -7.18
CA LEU A 520 10.02 -6.17 -7.24
C LEU A 520 10.66 -6.27 -5.84
N LEU A 521 10.51 -5.23 -5.02
CA LEU A 521 11.01 -5.23 -3.64
C LEU A 521 10.28 -6.25 -2.75
N GLN A 522 8.96 -6.36 -2.89
CA GLN A 522 8.16 -7.37 -2.17
C GLN A 522 8.50 -8.79 -2.63
N HIS A 523 8.72 -9.01 -3.92
CA HIS A 523 9.13 -10.30 -4.48
C HIS A 523 10.51 -10.72 -3.95
N LEU A 524 11.43 -9.77 -3.82
CA LEU A 524 12.73 -9.96 -3.19
C LEU A 524 12.57 -10.42 -1.73
N GLN A 525 11.76 -9.70 -0.93
CA GLN A 525 11.52 -10.01 0.48
C GLN A 525 10.78 -11.34 0.69
N ALA A 526 9.78 -11.65 -0.15
CA ALA A 526 8.96 -12.85 -0.04
C ALA A 526 9.71 -14.15 -0.35
N ASN A 527 10.79 -14.08 -1.14
CA ASN A 527 11.56 -15.23 -1.59
C ASN A 527 13.03 -15.17 -1.11
N PRO A 528 13.29 -15.40 0.19
CA PRO A 528 14.65 -15.55 0.69
C PRO A 528 15.22 -16.91 0.27
N LYS A 529 16.46 -16.94 -0.25
CA LYS A 529 17.18 -18.19 -0.52
C LYS A 529 17.75 -18.77 0.77
N LEU A 530 17.68 -20.09 0.90
CA LEU A 530 18.21 -20.85 2.03
C LEU A 530 19.38 -21.73 1.58
N ASP A 531 20.43 -21.81 2.39
CA ASP A 531 21.50 -22.79 2.25
C ASP A 531 21.01 -24.21 2.54
N SER A 532 21.81 -25.22 2.18
CA SER A 532 21.59 -26.64 2.53
C SER A 532 21.37 -26.89 4.04
N ASN A 533 21.80 -25.96 4.90
CA ASN A 533 21.62 -25.99 6.36
C ASN A 533 20.38 -25.21 6.85
N GLY A 534 19.55 -24.66 5.94
CA GLY A 534 18.36 -23.87 6.27
C GLY A 534 18.64 -22.46 6.79
N GLN A 535 19.87 -21.95 6.61
CA GLN A 535 20.25 -20.57 6.94
C GLN A 535 20.06 -19.66 5.72
N VAL A 536 19.68 -18.40 5.95
CA VAL A 536 19.46 -17.43 4.87
C VAL A 536 20.80 -17.03 4.24
N VAL A 537 20.92 -17.19 2.93
CA VAL A 537 22.07 -16.67 2.18
C VAL A 537 21.81 -15.19 1.87
N VAL A 538 22.69 -14.31 2.36
CA VAL A 538 22.69 -12.91 1.97
C VAL A 538 23.29 -12.80 0.56
N GLU A 539 22.43 -12.82 -0.45
CA GLU A 539 22.83 -12.67 -1.85
C GLU A 539 22.76 -11.18 -2.23
N SER A 540 23.83 -10.44 -1.90
CA SER A 540 23.97 -9.02 -2.28
C SER A 540 23.75 -8.79 -3.78
N ASP A 541 24.06 -9.80 -4.59
CA ASP A 541 23.92 -9.75 -6.04
C ASP A 541 22.46 -9.66 -6.48
N ARG A 542 21.51 -10.30 -5.76
CA ARG A 542 20.10 -10.26 -6.12
C ARG A 542 19.47 -8.91 -5.78
N GLU A 543 19.87 -8.31 -4.66
CA GLU A 543 19.45 -6.96 -4.29
C GLU A 543 20.03 -5.93 -5.27
N SER A 544 21.29 -6.11 -5.66
CA SER A 544 21.97 -5.32 -6.69
C SER A 544 21.26 -5.40 -8.05
N ILE A 545 20.91 -6.62 -8.51
CA ILE A 545 20.18 -6.82 -9.78
C ILE A 545 18.79 -6.18 -9.70
N CYS A 546 18.07 -6.34 -8.58
CA CYS A 546 16.76 -5.72 -8.38
C CYS A 546 16.86 -4.19 -8.49
N LYS A 547 17.83 -3.58 -7.80
CA LYS A 547 18.08 -2.14 -7.88
C LYS A 547 18.45 -1.70 -9.30
N ALA A 548 19.38 -2.40 -9.95
CA ALA A 548 19.79 -2.11 -11.32
C ALA A 548 18.62 -2.21 -12.32
N THR A 549 17.68 -3.13 -12.10
CA THR A 549 16.47 -3.27 -12.92
C THR A 549 15.54 -2.07 -12.73
N ILE A 550 15.32 -1.64 -11.48
CA ILE A 550 14.53 -0.45 -11.15
C ILE A 550 15.17 0.80 -11.79
N ASP A 551 16.47 0.99 -11.61
CA ASP A 551 17.21 2.14 -12.16
C ASP A 551 17.19 2.15 -13.71
N ALA A 552 17.31 0.97 -14.33
CA ALA A 552 17.20 0.81 -15.79
C ALA A 552 15.80 1.17 -16.29
N GLN A 553 14.76 0.75 -15.57
CA GLN A 553 13.37 1.02 -15.93
C GLN A 553 13.00 2.50 -15.76
N GLU A 554 13.41 3.13 -14.66
CA GLU A 554 13.20 4.57 -14.41
C GLU A 554 13.99 5.42 -15.42
N SER A 555 15.24 5.05 -15.74
CA SER A 555 16.01 5.76 -16.78
C SER A 555 15.43 5.56 -18.19
N ALA A 556 14.96 4.36 -18.55
CA ALA A 556 14.29 4.12 -19.82
C ALA A 556 13.01 4.96 -19.97
N ALA A 557 12.20 5.07 -18.90
CA ALA A 557 11.05 5.96 -18.88
C ALA A 557 11.46 7.41 -19.17
N VAL A 558 12.50 7.92 -18.51
CA VAL A 558 13.00 9.28 -18.75
C VAL A 558 13.47 9.46 -20.19
N GLN A 559 14.18 8.49 -20.77
CA GLN A 559 14.63 8.55 -22.17
C GLN A 559 13.47 8.65 -23.15
N MET A 560 12.45 7.80 -23.00
CA MET A 560 11.26 7.84 -23.85
C MET A 560 10.50 9.17 -23.72
N LEU A 561 10.42 9.73 -22.51
CA LEU A 561 9.82 11.05 -22.28
C LEU A 561 10.64 12.20 -22.89
N LEU A 562 11.97 12.08 -22.90
CA LEU A 562 12.84 13.05 -23.58
C LEU A 562 12.66 12.96 -25.10
N GLU A 563 12.59 11.75 -25.66
CA GLU A 563 12.36 11.53 -27.09
C GLU A 563 11.02 12.10 -27.56
N SER A 564 9.96 12.05 -26.72
CA SER A 564 8.67 12.65 -27.06
C SER A 564 8.71 14.18 -27.17
N CYS A 565 9.73 14.82 -26.61
CA CYS A 565 9.96 16.27 -26.67
C CYS A 565 10.67 16.74 -27.95
N LEU A 566 11.11 15.80 -28.82
CA LEU A 566 11.71 16.13 -30.10
C LEU A 566 10.68 16.81 -31.01
N GLU A 567 11.16 17.84 -31.71
CA GLU A 567 10.34 18.59 -32.67
C GLU A 567 10.26 17.81 -33.99
N THR A 568 9.05 17.64 -34.51
CA THR A 568 8.77 16.95 -35.77
C THR A 568 8.41 17.96 -36.88
N GLU A 569 8.41 17.51 -38.14
CA GLU A 569 8.00 18.37 -39.26
C GLU A 569 6.53 18.81 -39.17
N ARG A 570 5.67 17.98 -38.56
CA ARG A 570 4.26 18.30 -38.32
C ARG A 570 4.11 19.48 -37.36
N ASP A 571 4.98 19.54 -36.35
CA ASP A 571 4.96 20.64 -35.36
C ASP A 571 5.22 22.00 -36.00
N ARG A 572 5.97 22.05 -37.11
CA ARG A 572 6.26 23.29 -37.86
C ARG A 572 5.17 23.69 -38.84
N THR A 573 4.43 22.71 -39.36
CA THR A 573 3.49 22.92 -40.47
C THR A 573 2.07 23.15 -39.98
N VAL A 574 1.68 22.52 -38.86
CA VAL A 574 0.32 22.63 -38.30
C VAL A 574 0.24 23.80 -37.31
N PRO A 575 -0.71 24.74 -37.49
CA PRO A 575 -0.87 25.86 -36.56
C PRO A 575 -1.22 25.36 -35.15
N GLY A 576 -0.58 25.92 -34.12
CA GLY A 576 -0.84 25.57 -32.72
C GLY A 576 -0.01 24.39 -32.18
N GLN A 577 0.54 23.52 -33.02
CA GLN A 577 1.31 22.36 -32.54
C GLN A 577 2.62 22.75 -31.82
N GLN A 578 3.27 23.84 -32.21
CA GLN A 578 4.45 24.34 -31.47
C GLN A 578 4.11 24.71 -30.02
N TRP A 579 2.94 25.29 -29.77
CA TRP A 579 2.46 25.62 -28.42
C TRP A 579 2.13 24.36 -27.64
N ALA A 580 1.47 23.39 -28.28
CA ALA A 580 1.18 22.10 -27.68
C ALA A 580 2.47 21.34 -27.30
N LEU A 581 3.49 21.37 -28.15
CA LEU A 581 4.81 20.82 -27.88
C LEU A 581 5.47 21.51 -26.68
N GLN A 582 5.34 22.83 -26.56
CA GLN A 582 5.89 23.58 -25.43
C GLN A 582 5.21 23.21 -24.10
N GLU A 583 3.88 23.03 -24.09
CA GLU A 583 3.16 22.53 -22.92
C GLU A 583 3.61 21.11 -22.54
N VAL A 584 3.71 20.21 -23.51
CA VAL A 584 4.19 18.84 -23.29
C VAL A 584 5.62 18.84 -22.74
N ARG A 585 6.52 19.67 -23.29
CA ARG A 585 7.88 19.85 -22.76
C ARG A 585 7.85 20.33 -21.30
N SER A 586 6.97 21.25 -20.95
CA SER A 586 6.81 21.71 -19.56
C SER A 586 6.36 20.58 -18.64
N LEU A 587 5.40 19.76 -19.06
CA LEU A 587 4.95 18.58 -18.30
C LEU A 587 6.07 17.55 -18.12
N VAL A 588 6.80 17.22 -19.19
CA VAL A 588 7.94 16.31 -19.14
C VAL A 588 9.04 16.85 -18.23
N CYS A 589 9.41 18.12 -18.36
CA CYS A 589 10.42 18.73 -17.52
C CYS A 589 10.00 18.72 -16.04
N SER A 590 8.74 19.01 -15.73
CA SER A 590 8.23 18.94 -14.35
C SER A 590 8.28 17.50 -13.82
N TYR A 591 7.91 16.52 -14.64
CA TYR A 591 8.01 15.10 -14.28
C TYR A 591 9.45 14.67 -14.00
N ILE A 592 10.38 14.94 -14.93
CA ILE A 592 11.81 14.58 -14.77
C ILE A 592 12.42 15.31 -13.57
N HIS A 593 12.01 16.56 -13.32
CA HIS A 593 12.42 17.29 -12.13
C HIS A 593 12.07 16.53 -10.85
N GLN A 594 10.84 16.03 -10.73
CA GLN A 594 10.41 15.23 -9.57
C GLN A 594 11.16 13.91 -9.47
N VAL A 595 11.45 13.25 -10.60
CA VAL A 595 12.25 12.00 -10.62
C VAL A 595 13.67 12.27 -10.10
N PHE A 596 14.32 13.34 -10.55
CA PHE A 596 15.68 13.68 -10.12
C PHE A 596 15.74 14.12 -8.65
N ILE A 597 14.67 14.70 -8.11
CA ILE A 597 14.57 14.99 -6.66
C ILE A 597 14.42 13.70 -5.86
N ALA A 598 13.60 12.77 -6.35
CA ALA A 598 13.34 11.50 -5.66
C ALA A 598 14.57 10.58 -5.64
N ASP A 599 15.30 10.49 -6.77
CA ASP A 599 16.53 9.72 -6.88
C ASP A 599 17.55 10.44 -7.79
N THR A 600 18.62 10.94 -7.19
CA THR A 600 19.70 11.63 -7.90
C THR A 600 20.56 10.68 -8.75
N GLY A 601 20.54 9.37 -8.45
CA GLY A 601 21.25 8.34 -9.22
C GLY A 601 20.69 8.18 -10.62
N VAL A 602 19.37 8.32 -10.79
CA VAL A 602 18.71 8.28 -12.11
C VAL A 602 19.20 9.43 -12.99
N ALA A 603 19.39 10.63 -12.41
CA ALA A 603 19.93 11.77 -13.14
C ALA A 603 21.34 11.46 -13.69
N THR A 604 22.22 10.92 -12.87
CA THR A 604 23.55 10.48 -13.31
C THR A 604 23.44 9.44 -14.43
N LEU A 605 22.63 8.40 -14.25
CA LEU A 605 22.48 7.32 -15.23
C LEU A 605 21.99 7.83 -16.59
N VAL A 606 20.95 8.66 -16.62
CA VAL A 606 20.39 9.23 -17.86
C VAL A 606 21.43 10.06 -18.62
N HIS A 607 22.23 10.88 -17.93
CA HIS A 607 23.27 11.67 -18.57
C HIS A 607 24.48 10.84 -19.02
N PHE A 608 24.77 9.71 -18.35
CA PHE A 608 25.80 8.76 -18.79
C PHE A 608 25.36 7.91 -19.98
N GLN A 609 24.05 7.68 -20.14
CA GLN A 609 23.45 7.10 -21.35
C GLN A 609 23.46 8.09 -22.51
N GLY A 610 23.19 9.37 -22.21
CA GLY A 610 23.08 10.45 -23.20
C GLY A 610 21.71 10.51 -23.86
N TYR A 611 21.42 11.65 -24.49
CA TYR A 611 20.19 11.92 -25.25
C TYR A 611 20.49 13.00 -26.32
N PRO A 612 19.60 13.23 -27.31
CA PRO A 612 19.85 14.18 -28.39
C PRO A 612 20.18 15.60 -27.91
N SER A 613 21.23 16.20 -28.48
CA SER A 613 21.78 17.49 -28.02
C SER A 613 20.80 18.67 -28.17
N GLU A 614 19.80 18.56 -29.05
CA GLU A 614 18.74 19.56 -29.24
C GLU A 614 17.91 19.75 -27.97
N LEU A 615 17.77 18.70 -27.16
CA LEU A 615 16.98 18.72 -25.93
C LEU A 615 17.73 19.38 -24.77
N LEU A 616 19.05 19.54 -24.83
CA LEU A 616 19.85 20.15 -23.76
C LEU A 616 19.36 21.56 -23.41
N ALA A 617 18.97 22.35 -24.41
CA ALA A 617 18.44 23.69 -24.18
C ALA A 617 17.08 23.68 -23.47
N VAL A 618 16.28 22.64 -23.69
CA VAL A 618 14.96 22.44 -23.06
C VAL A 618 15.13 21.90 -21.64
N THR A 619 15.92 20.85 -21.46
CA THR A 619 16.11 20.19 -20.16
C THR A 619 16.78 21.11 -19.15
N VAL A 620 17.86 21.79 -19.52
CA VAL A 620 18.60 22.67 -18.59
C VAL A 620 17.77 23.87 -18.14
N LYS A 621 16.92 24.43 -19.02
CA LYS A 621 16.04 25.56 -18.68
C LYS A 621 14.76 25.12 -17.98
N GLY A 622 14.21 23.97 -18.37
CA GLY A 622 12.92 23.47 -17.88
C GLY A 622 12.99 22.67 -16.58
N ILE A 623 14.16 22.10 -16.24
CA ILE A 623 14.34 21.24 -15.06
C ILE A 623 15.25 21.98 -14.05
N PRO A 624 14.70 22.52 -12.94
CA PRO A 624 15.48 23.26 -11.95
C PRO A 624 16.55 22.42 -11.23
N SER A 625 16.34 21.11 -11.10
CA SER A 625 17.28 20.20 -10.43
C SER A 625 18.53 19.87 -11.27
N MET A 626 18.66 20.41 -12.48
CA MET A 626 19.80 20.13 -13.37
C MET A 626 21.16 20.62 -12.83
N HIS A 627 21.17 21.53 -11.86
CA HIS A 627 22.41 22.00 -11.22
C HIS A 627 23.21 20.86 -10.57
N ILE A 628 22.57 19.76 -10.16
CA ILE A 628 23.24 18.58 -9.61
C ILE A 628 24.20 17.91 -10.60
N CYS A 629 23.97 18.10 -11.91
CA CYS A 629 24.82 17.53 -12.95
C CYS A 629 26.27 18.03 -12.85
N GLY A 630 26.50 19.21 -12.24
CA GLY A 630 27.84 19.73 -11.99
C GLY A 630 28.71 18.85 -11.09
N ASP A 631 28.12 17.90 -10.35
CA ASP A 631 28.80 17.00 -9.43
C ASP A 631 29.53 15.87 -10.17
N PHE A 632 28.90 15.29 -11.20
CA PHE A 632 29.42 14.14 -11.96
C PHE A 632 29.89 14.50 -13.38
N ILE A 633 29.77 15.75 -13.82
CA ILE A 633 30.12 16.14 -15.20
C ILE A 633 31.61 15.92 -15.53
N VAL A 634 32.49 16.06 -14.54
CA VAL A 634 33.93 15.80 -14.71
C VAL A 634 34.18 14.30 -14.93
N GLU A 635 33.48 13.44 -14.20
CA GLU A 635 33.53 11.98 -14.39
C GLU A 635 33.01 11.58 -15.77
N LEU A 636 31.95 12.24 -16.25
CA LEU A 636 31.41 12.04 -17.59
C LEU A 636 32.39 12.49 -18.68
N MET A 637 33.09 13.62 -18.48
CA MET A 637 34.16 14.10 -19.37
C MET A 637 35.38 13.18 -19.42
N GLN A 638 35.64 12.41 -18.37
CA GLN A 638 36.78 11.48 -18.30
C GLN A 638 36.47 10.11 -18.93
N GLN A 639 35.25 9.89 -19.43
CA GLN A 639 34.89 8.65 -20.13
C GLN A 639 35.71 8.48 -21.42
N PRO A 640 36.08 7.23 -21.80
CA PRO A 640 36.92 6.99 -22.98
C PRO A 640 36.19 7.23 -24.32
N SER A 641 34.86 7.37 -24.30
CA SER A 641 34.04 7.61 -25.49
C SER A 641 33.99 9.10 -25.85
N LEU A 642 34.40 9.46 -27.08
CA LEU A 642 34.30 10.82 -27.60
C LEU A 642 32.87 11.36 -27.57
N ASN A 643 31.85 10.53 -27.84
CA ASN A 643 30.46 10.97 -27.83
C ASN A 643 30.02 11.42 -26.43
N LYS A 644 30.46 10.71 -25.38
CA LYS A 644 30.17 11.08 -23.99
C LYS A 644 30.91 12.36 -23.59
N GLN A 645 32.16 12.52 -24.03
CA GLN A 645 32.92 13.75 -23.82
C GLN A 645 32.26 14.95 -24.48
N ILE A 646 31.83 14.82 -25.74
CA ILE A 646 31.11 15.87 -26.48
C ILE A 646 29.84 16.25 -25.73
N PHE A 647 29.01 15.26 -25.38
CA PHE A 647 27.77 15.47 -24.64
C PHE A 647 28.01 16.18 -23.30
N ALA A 648 29.03 15.77 -22.53
CA ALA A 648 29.39 16.40 -21.27
C ALA A 648 29.78 17.87 -21.43
N ILE A 649 30.57 18.20 -22.45
CA ILE A 649 30.99 19.58 -22.72
C ILE A 649 29.81 20.44 -23.17
N GLN A 650 28.93 19.88 -24.01
CA GLN A 650 27.71 20.56 -24.42
C GLN A 650 26.77 20.81 -23.23
N LEU A 651 26.54 19.80 -22.38
CA LEU A 651 25.76 19.93 -21.16
C LEU A 651 26.36 21.00 -20.23
N LEU A 652 27.67 20.96 -20.01
CA LEU A 652 28.39 21.95 -19.19
C LEU A 652 28.17 23.36 -19.73
N SER A 653 28.25 23.55 -21.05
CA SER A 653 28.04 24.87 -21.66
C SER A 653 26.64 25.43 -21.41
N HIS A 654 25.61 24.58 -21.45
CA HIS A 654 24.24 24.99 -21.15
C HIS A 654 24.05 25.25 -19.64
N LEU A 655 24.64 24.42 -18.78
CA LEU A 655 24.60 24.60 -17.33
C LEU A 655 25.32 25.88 -16.89
N SER A 656 26.45 26.24 -17.52
CA SER A 656 27.21 27.45 -17.18
C SER A 656 26.44 28.72 -17.51
N VAL A 657 25.68 28.74 -18.62
CA VAL A 657 24.83 29.89 -18.97
C VAL A 657 23.65 30.02 -18.01
N GLN A 658 23.03 28.91 -17.61
CA GLN A 658 21.88 28.92 -16.70
C GLN A 658 22.26 29.14 -15.23
N TYR A 659 23.39 28.57 -14.80
CA TYR A 659 23.89 28.55 -13.43
C TYR A 659 25.35 29.01 -13.40
N ALA A 660 25.56 30.32 -13.28
CA ALA A 660 26.88 30.94 -13.19
C ALA A 660 27.49 30.75 -11.78
N LEU A 661 27.87 29.51 -11.46
CA LEU A 661 28.43 29.11 -10.16
C LEU A 661 29.96 28.94 -10.25
N PRO A 662 30.74 29.25 -9.19
CA PRO A 662 32.19 29.02 -9.15
C PRO A 662 32.59 27.57 -9.43
N LYS A 663 31.75 26.61 -9.02
CA LYS A 663 31.93 25.19 -9.33
C LYS A 663 31.90 24.92 -10.84
N ASN A 664 30.93 25.50 -11.56
CA ASN A 664 30.81 25.35 -13.00
C ASN A 664 31.98 26.03 -13.72
N LEU A 665 32.47 27.17 -13.21
CA LEU A 665 33.69 27.80 -13.70
C LEU A 665 34.90 26.85 -13.61
N ASN A 666 35.11 26.23 -12.45
CA ASN A 666 36.19 25.25 -12.26
C ASN A 666 36.03 24.05 -13.21
N ASN A 667 34.81 23.53 -13.36
CA ASN A 667 34.52 22.46 -14.31
C ASN A 667 34.81 22.88 -15.76
N CYS A 668 34.54 24.13 -16.14
CA CYS A 668 34.91 24.68 -17.45
C CYS A 668 36.43 24.75 -17.64
N VAL A 669 37.19 25.16 -16.62
CA VAL A 669 38.66 25.12 -16.67
C VAL A 669 39.16 23.69 -16.90
N THR A 670 38.63 22.71 -16.16
CA THR A 670 38.96 21.29 -16.36
C THR A 670 38.60 20.81 -17.78
N SER A 671 37.45 21.24 -18.31
CA SER A 671 37.02 20.95 -19.67
C SER A 671 37.99 21.50 -20.72
N LEU A 672 38.46 22.74 -20.55
CA LEU A 672 39.46 23.34 -21.44
C LEU A 672 40.79 22.59 -21.39
N ASN A 673 41.28 22.25 -20.21
CA ASN A 673 42.51 21.46 -20.05
C ASN A 673 42.41 20.09 -20.74
N LEU A 674 41.24 19.43 -20.65
CA LEU A 674 40.97 18.19 -21.36
C LEU A 674 40.99 18.40 -22.88
N LEU A 675 40.33 19.45 -23.39
CA LEU A 675 40.34 19.77 -24.82
C LEU A 675 41.75 20.05 -25.35
N TYR A 676 42.59 20.76 -24.58
CA TYR A 676 44.01 20.98 -24.92
C TYR A 676 44.79 19.66 -24.98
N ALA A 677 44.59 18.76 -24.02
CA ALA A 677 45.25 17.46 -24.02
C ALA A 677 44.80 16.58 -25.21
N LEU A 678 43.50 16.58 -25.53
CA LEU A 678 42.93 15.82 -26.65
C LEU A 678 43.34 16.39 -28.02
N LEU A 679 43.58 17.70 -28.11
CA LEU A 679 44.00 18.35 -29.36
C LEU A 679 45.30 17.73 -29.92
N GLY A 680 46.27 17.43 -29.04
CA GLY A 680 47.53 16.79 -29.43
C GLY A 680 47.45 15.27 -29.61
N GLY A 681 46.53 14.60 -28.90
CA GLY A 681 46.44 13.14 -28.87
C GLY A 681 45.54 12.50 -29.94
N LEU A 682 44.67 13.26 -30.59
CA LEU A 682 43.67 12.73 -31.52
C LEU A 682 44.12 12.74 -32.99
N SER A 683 43.61 11.78 -33.77
CA SER A 683 43.73 11.75 -35.23
C SER A 683 42.89 12.86 -35.89
N CYS A 684 43.16 13.16 -37.17
CA CYS A 684 42.47 14.23 -37.90
C CYS A 684 40.93 14.08 -37.90
N GLY A 685 40.42 12.92 -38.33
CA GLY A 685 38.97 12.67 -38.35
C GLY A 685 38.33 12.67 -36.96
N GLN A 686 39.05 12.26 -35.91
CA GLN A 686 38.55 12.35 -34.53
C GLN A 686 38.50 13.78 -34.01
N ARG A 687 39.44 14.65 -34.42
CA ARG A 687 39.41 16.08 -34.07
C ARG A 687 38.21 16.78 -34.68
N VAL A 688 37.89 16.50 -35.94
CA VAL A 688 36.69 17.06 -36.59
C VAL A 688 35.43 16.60 -35.87
N LYS A 689 35.32 15.30 -35.54
CA LYS A 689 34.20 14.75 -34.77
C LYS A 689 34.03 15.37 -33.38
N LEU A 690 35.12 15.67 -32.69
CA LEU A 690 35.11 16.29 -31.36
C LEU A 690 34.79 17.79 -31.43
N PHE A 691 35.56 18.55 -32.21
CA PHE A 691 35.52 20.00 -32.16
C PHE A 691 34.31 20.59 -32.88
N LYS A 692 33.85 20.02 -34.00
CA LYS A 692 32.66 20.51 -34.72
C LYS A 692 31.43 20.73 -33.81
N PRO A 693 31.01 19.76 -32.96
CA PRO A 693 29.90 19.95 -32.02
C PRO A 693 30.26 20.72 -30.74
N VAL A 694 31.54 20.84 -30.39
CA VAL A 694 32.03 21.55 -29.17
C VAL A 694 32.22 23.05 -29.42
N LEU A 695 32.49 23.47 -30.65
CA LEU A 695 32.71 24.88 -30.99
C LEU A 695 31.55 25.81 -30.52
N PRO A 696 30.26 25.50 -30.74
CA PRO A 696 29.16 26.30 -30.19
C PRO A 696 29.11 26.29 -28.65
N ALA A 697 29.58 25.22 -28.02
CA ALA A 697 29.65 25.11 -26.56
C ALA A 697 30.70 26.08 -25.98
N LEU A 698 31.84 26.27 -26.66
CA LEU A 698 32.85 27.25 -26.28
C LEU A 698 32.32 28.68 -26.33
N VAL A 699 31.50 29.03 -27.33
CA VAL A 699 30.84 30.34 -27.41
C VAL A 699 29.98 30.61 -26.18
N ARG A 700 29.18 29.62 -25.75
CA ARG A 700 28.32 29.72 -24.55
C ARG A 700 29.14 29.82 -23.27
N ILE A 701 30.24 29.07 -23.15
CA ILE A 701 31.15 29.16 -21.99
C ILE A 701 31.79 30.55 -21.92
N SER A 702 32.21 31.11 -23.06
CA SER A 702 32.74 32.49 -23.13
C SER A 702 31.69 33.54 -22.72
N GLU A 703 30.43 33.34 -23.08
CA GLU A 703 29.33 34.23 -22.67
C GLU A 703 29.05 34.14 -21.16
N ALA A 704 29.07 32.93 -20.58
CA ALA A 704 28.84 32.71 -19.16
C ALA A 704 30.01 33.18 -18.28
N PHE A 705 31.24 32.96 -18.74
CA PHE A 705 32.47 33.22 -17.98
C PHE A 705 33.49 34.01 -18.80
N PRO A 706 33.39 35.36 -18.80
CA PRO A 706 34.35 36.24 -19.47
C PRO A 706 35.84 36.00 -19.12
N PRO A 707 36.22 35.60 -17.88
CA PRO A 707 37.62 35.32 -17.54
C PRO A 707 38.27 34.20 -18.36
N LEU A 708 37.49 33.27 -18.92
CA LEU A 708 38.02 32.14 -19.70
C LEU A 708 38.23 32.46 -21.18
N VAL A 709 37.80 33.64 -21.65
CA VAL A 709 37.89 34.03 -23.05
C VAL A 709 39.33 33.95 -23.59
N PRO A 710 40.37 34.46 -22.91
CA PRO A 710 41.75 34.37 -23.41
C PRO A 710 42.22 32.93 -23.64
N ASP A 711 41.89 32.02 -22.71
CA ASP A 711 42.26 30.61 -22.80
C ASP A 711 41.52 29.90 -23.93
N ILE A 712 40.25 30.23 -24.15
CA ILE A 712 39.45 29.71 -25.27
C ILE A 712 39.99 30.23 -26.60
N MET A 713 40.37 31.50 -26.69
CA MET A 713 40.97 32.08 -27.89
C MET A 713 42.29 31.40 -28.25
N ASN A 714 43.13 31.14 -27.25
CA ASN A 714 44.37 30.39 -27.44
C ASN A 714 44.12 28.97 -27.97
N LEU A 715 43.08 28.29 -27.47
CA LEU A 715 42.70 26.95 -27.93
C LEU A 715 42.24 26.98 -29.38
N LEU A 716 41.37 27.94 -29.75
CA LEU A 716 40.89 28.10 -31.12
C LEU A 716 42.03 28.44 -32.09
N MET A 717 42.99 29.29 -31.70
CA MET A 717 44.16 29.60 -32.51
C MET A 717 45.04 28.35 -32.74
N GLN A 718 45.25 27.52 -31.73
CA GLN A 718 46.00 26.27 -31.89
C GLN A 718 45.26 25.28 -32.79
N LEU A 719 43.94 25.15 -32.62
CA LEU A 719 43.10 24.31 -33.47
C LEU A 719 43.14 24.76 -34.93
N ALA A 720 43.05 26.07 -35.19
CA ALA A 720 43.12 26.64 -36.54
C ALA A 720 44.48 26.35 -37.19
N LYS A 721 45.60 26.60 -36.50
CA LYS A 721 46.96 26.32 -37.00
C LYS A 721 47.15 24.85 -37.37
N ILE A 722 46.68 23.95 -36.52
CA ILE A 722 46.75 22.51 -36.77
C ILE A 722 45.89 22.14 -37.99
N SER A 723 44.67 22.65 -38.08
CA SER A 723 43.74 22.36 -39.18
C SER A 723 44.26 22.90 -40.52
N GLU A 724 44.84 24.10 -40.53
CA GLU A 724 45.47 24.71 -41.71
C GLU A 724 46.71 23.94 -42.17
N SER A 725 47.55 23.49 -41.23
CA SER A 725 48.70 22.62 -41.55
C SER A 725 48.27 21.28 -42.17
N GLN A 726 47.12 20.74 -41.76
CA GLN A 726 46.61 19.47 -42.29
C GLN A 726 45.90 19.63 -43.63
N ALA A 727 45.18 20.72 -43.84
CA ALA A 727 44.58 21.05 -45.13
C ALA A 727 45.66 21.29 -46.20
N SER A 728 46.76 21.97 -45.85
CA SER A 728 47.88 22.22 -46.77
C SER A 728 48.66 20.95 -47.12
N LEU A 729 48.82 19.99 -46.20
CA LEU A 729 49.48 18.70 -46.47
C LEU A 729 48.82 17.91 -47.61
N ALA A 730 47.50 18.01 -47.78
CA ALA A 730 46.80 17.28 -48.83
C ALA A 730 46.91 17.94 -50.22
N SER A 731 47.11 19.27 -50.28
CA SER A 731 47.26 20.01 -51.54
C SER A 731 48.49 19.59 -52.38
N HIS A 732 49.45 18.88 -51.75
CA HIS A 732 50.70 18.44 -52.38
C HIS A 732 50.71 16.99 -52.88
N PHE A 733 49.70 16.16 -52.58
CA PHE A 733 49.64 14.75 -53.00
C PHE A 733 48.75 14.55 -54.23
N ASN A 734 49.23 14.96 -55.40
CA ASN A 734 48.63 14.56 -56.67
C ASN A 734 49.07 13.12 -57.02
N GLY A 735 48.15 12.16 -56.93
CA GLY A 735 48.12 11.06 -57.90
C GLY A 735 48.06 9.61 -57.42
N HIS A 736 48.43 9.26 -56.18
CA HIS A 736 48.50 7.83 -55.83
C HIS A 736 48.15 7.38 -54.40
N LEU A 737 47.70 8.26 -53.50
CA LEU A 737 47.28 7.86 -52.14
C LEU A 737 45.83 8.27 -51.84
N GLY A 738 44.91 7.35 -52.17
CA GLY A 738 43.63 7.06 -51.51
C GLY A 738 42.65 8.20 -51.13
N LYS A 739 41.40 8.08 -51.58
CA LYS A 739 40.19 8.86 -51.20
C LYS A 739 40.08 9.29 -49.71
N SER A 740 40.73 8.56 -48.80
CA SER A 740 40.79 8.85 -47.36
C SER A 740 41.51 10.16 -47.02
N LEU A 741 42.61 10.50 -47.73
CA LEU A 741 43.40 11.70 -47.46
C LEU A 741 42.72 12.98 -47.99
N GLU A 742 42.05 12.88 -49.15
CA GLU A 742 41.23 13.97 -49.69
C GLU A 742 40.03 14.30 -48.79
N MET A 743 39.31 13.28 -48.29
CA MET A 743 38.22 13.49 -47.33
C MET A 743 38.72 14.13 -46.03
N SER A 744 39.86 13.67 -45.50
CA SER A 744 40.44 14.24 -44.27
C SER A 744 40.89 15.69 -44.45
N ALA A 745 41.33 16.07 -45.65
CA ALA A 745 41.71 17.44 -45.97
C ALA A 745 40.49 18.37 -46.02
N GLN A 746 39.43 17.91 -46.70
CA GLN A 746 38.18 18.65 -46.83
C GLN A 746 37.50 18.86 -45.47
N GLU A 747 37.50 17.83 -44.61
CA GLU A 747 37.02 17.92 -43.23
C GLU A 747 37.86 18.90 -42.38
N SER A 748 39.18 18.99 -42.62
CA SER A 748 40.08 19.93 -41.93
C SER A 748 39.85 21.38 -42.37
N THR A 749 39.59 21.61 -43.65
CA THR A 749 39.21 22.93 -44.18
C THR A 749 37.88 23.38 -43.60
N GLU A 750 36.87 22.50 -43.56
CA GLU A 750 35.58 22.80 -42.92
C GLU A 750 35.74 23.18 -41.44
N LEU A 751 36.59 22.46 -40.71
CA LEU A 751 36.88 22.77 -39.30
C LEU A 751 37.58 24.13 -39.13
N CYS A 752 38.48 24.50 -40.05
CA CYS A 752 39.15 25.80 -40.04
C CYS A 752 38.13 26.94 -40.22
N ASP A 753 37.24 26.82 -41.21
CA ASP A 753 36.18 27.80 -41.47
C ASP A 753 35.22 27.94 -40.28
N LEU A 754 34.82 26.82 -39.68
CA LEU A 754 33.98 26.82 -38.47
C LEU A 754 34.69 27.49 -37.30
N THR A 755 35.99 27.25 -37.12
CA THR A 755 36.80 27.86 -36.05
C THR A 755 36.86 29.38 -36.23
N GLN A 756 37.07 29.88 -37.46
CA GLN A 756 37.05 31.32 -37.76
C GLN A 756 35.69 31.98 -37.50
N ARG A 757 34.59 31.30 -37.86
CA ARG A 757 33.23 31.78 -37.54
C ARG A 757 33.00 31.85 -36.04
N THR A 758 33.40 30.81 -35.30
CA THR A 758 33.22 30.80 -33.84
C THR A 758 34.09 31.84 -33.12
N PHE A 759 35.29 32.12 -33.62
CA PHE A 759 36.12 33.21 -33.13
C PHE A 759 35.41 34.57 -33.28
N SER A 760 34.80 34.80 -34.45
CA SER A 760 34.00 36.01 -34.71
C SER A 760 32.78 36.08 -33.80
N GLU A 761 32.06 34.98 -33.61
CA GLU A 761 30.90 34.92 -32.71
C GLU A 761 31.24 35.21 -31.24
N ILE A 762 32.40 34.76 -30.76
CA ILE A 762 32.83 35.05 -29.37
C ILE A 762 33.17 36.53 -29.22
N LEU A 763 33.81 37.13 -30.21
CA LEU A 763 34.07 38.57 -30.20
C LEU A 763 32.75 39.35 -30.08
N ASP A 764 31.75 39.01 -30.89
CA ASP A 764 30.45 39.69 -30.90
C ASP A 764 29.65 39.44 -29.61
N LYS A 765 29.58 38.19 -29.14
CA LYS A 765 28.69 37.78 -28.04
C LYS A 765 29.29 37.96 -26.65
N ALA A 766 30.61 37.84 -26.49
CA ALA A 766 31.26 37.86 -25.18
C ALA A 766 32.14 39.11 -24.96
N VAL A 767 32.84 39.60 -25.98
CA VAL A 767 33.82 40.70 -25.83
C VAL A 767 33.20 42.07 -26.12
N LEU A 768 32.38 42.18 -27.16
CA LEU A 768 31.74 43.43 -27.61
C LEU A 768 30.39 43.69 -26.95
N LYS A 769 29.95 42.82 -26.03
CA LYS A 769 28.67 42.96 -25.32
C LYS A 769 28.73 44.17 -24.38
N SER A 770 28.07 45.27 -24.77
CA SER A 770 28.08 46.55 -24.05
C SER A 770 27.22 46.57 -22.76
N GLN A 771 26.44 45.51 -22.49
CA GLN A 771 25.68 45.35 -21.24
C GLN A 771 26.21 44.15 -20.46
N VAL A 772 27.14 44.41 -19.54
CA VAL A 772 27.82 43.38 -18.74
C VAL A 772 27.02 43.01 -17.47
N TYR A 773 26.05 43.82 -17.03
CA TYR A 773 25.17 43.49 -15.90
C TYR A 773 23.77 44.10 -16.10
N LYS A 774 22.79 43.28 -16.47
CA LYS A 774 21.40 43.52 -16.03
C LYS A 774 21.23 42.75 -14.73
N GLN A 775 21.31 43.46 -13.61
CA GLN A 775 20.68 42.99 -12.37
C GLN A 775 19.17 43.05 -12.62
N GLU A 776 18.53 41.89 -12.77
CA GLU A 776 17.09 41.73 -12.48
C GLU A 776 16.96 40.96 -11.16
#